data_AF-A0A955NB14-F1
#
_entry.id   AF-A0A955NB14-F1
#
_cell.length_a   1.000
_cell.length_b   1.000
_cell.length_c   1.000
_cell.angle_alpha   90.00
_cell.angle_beta   90.00
_cell.angle_gamma   90.00
#
_symmetry.space_group_name_H-M   'P 1'
#
loop_
_entity.id
_entity.type
_entity.pdbx_description
1 polymer ?
#
loop_
_entity_poly.entity_id
_entity_poly.type
_entity_poly.pdbx_seq_one_letter_code
_entity_poly.pdbx_strand_id
1 'polypeptide(L)'
;MNLCPSAALHTGLSVEIPKSRTSPLFAKSFFLALLFLFSSVSTSAEEYVFLNPHEHVMRIAMDLTGGRPSEEDFAIAESNLDSVINRYMQTPEFSEQMMWLANDIFLVRTDFVEYFRDSYEYDRREVRYQVAKAVGEEPLRLFDYIVRNDRPITELVTADYTVANATLAMFWNIDYPGEYGSDQWLRGRYLDGRQHAGVLSQTSFFYRYNNTITNKNRHRANNVTRMFLGDDHLLRNVGSELRIADPEQDLLDLTRSNPACLACHSSLDGIGAHFNGFAIGPSRHSEYARENFANYSQQGVERSQYVLGRDPSYYGYPSNGLKDLGQYIANDSRFARTMASHFYRFLVHRDLDYTDRDLLTQLVNQLQTTNFSPKQLIKSIVLSDEYRSAGVMGGSKGKSDPVESKTVPVRQNPAVSVWLDLEKSLEESKSKTPRIEAFIELADFHAQMAGQALQQESIAKGLPESKAQPFKVLTPEQLHFLGKSLVGEEWAGYEGGQSEPEVFPHLEYNTGVKVAAGGYDGSLILKRRWTVTPTFMLVLERWAEVLAEDIYRKELRNSVPWGERVVFKVITGKEDPIEAEPSIKRQIASWFLRFYGETVDPFGPEVQEIYDLLLTYSGRNQGEEKTDSHHVNTDVRVAWQHVLEVMLCDPRIATY
;
A
#
# COMPACT_ATOMS: atom_id res chain seq x y z
N MET A 1 -36.76 -21.67 33.90
CA MET A 1 -38.16 -21.68 34.40
C MET A 1 -38.32 -20.49 35.36
N ASN A 2 -39.11 -19.49 34.94
CA ASN A 2 -40.02 -18.58 35.67
C ASN A 2 -39.65 -18.06 37.08
N LEU A 3 -39.83 -16.80 37.50
CA LEU A 3 -40.49 -15.60 36.96
C LEU A 3 -40.04 -14.38 37.84
N CYS A 4 -40.15 -13.17 37.29
CA CYS A 4 -39.85 -11.86 37.88
C CYS A 4 -40.82 -11.45 39.02
N PRO A 5 -40.56 -10.37 39.81
CA PRO A 5 -41.07 -9.07 39.38
C PRO A 5 -40.22 -7.82 39.73
N SER A 6 -40.54 -6.75 39.00
CA SER A 6 -40.02 -5.38 38.99
C SER A 6 -40.39 -4.52 40.21
N ALA A 7 -39.53 -3.56 40.57
CA ALA A 7 -39.93 -2.30 41.20
C ALA A 7 -38.95 -1.17 40.83
N ALA A 8 -39.50 -0.08 40.29
CA ALA A 8 -38.81 1.15 39.93
C ALA A 8 -38.79 2.13 41.13
N LEU A 9 -37.72 2.91 41.26
CA LEU A 9 -37.62 4.04 42.18
C LEU A 9 -37.30 5.32 41.41
N HIS A 10 -38.25 6.24 41.45
CA HIS A 10 -38.16 7.63 41.01
C HIS A 10 -37.34 8.47 41.99
N THR A 11 -36.42 9.29 41.49
CA THR A 11 -36.02 10.55 42.15
C THR A 11 -35.97 11.65 41.10
N GLY A 12 -36.80 12.69 41.29
CA GLY A 12 -36.94 13.81 40.39
C GLY A 12 -35.93 14.93 40.64
N LEU A 13 -35.67 15.69 39.57
CA LEU A 13 -35.21 17.07 39.62
C LEU A 13 -35.91 17.82 38.48
N SER A 14 -36.79 18.72 38.88
CA SER A 14 -37.66 19.55 38.06
C SER A 14 -36.93 20.78 37.51
N VAL A 15 -37.05 21.03 36.21
CA VAL A 15 -36.71 22.32 35.58
C VAL A 15 -38.01 22.94 35.06
N GLU A 16 -38.36 24.12 35.57
CA GLU A 16 -39.47 24.94 35.11
C GLU A 16 -39.14 25.59 33.75
N ILE A 17 -40.06 25.47 32.79
CA ILE A 17 -40.03 26.21 31.52
C ILE A 17 -41.17 27.24 31.56
N PRO A 18 -40.92 28.54 31.31
CA PRO A 18 -41.94 29.57 31.42
C PRO A 18 -42.93 29.50 30.26
N LYS A 19 -44.23 29.59 30.58
CA LYS A 19 -45.34 29.69 29.63
C LYS A 19 -45.30 31.05 28.91
N SER A 20 -44.95 31.08 27.63
CA SER A 20 -45.25 32.21 26.75
C SER A 20 -46.30 31.83 25.70
N ARG A 21 -47.29 32.72 25.56
CA ARG A 21 -48.41 32.64 24.62
C ARG A 21 -47.91 32.60 23.18
N THR A 22 -48.23 31.55 22.44
CA THR A 22 -48.20 31.60 20.96
C THR A 22 -49.53 31.06 20.42
N SER A 23 -50.11 31.83 19.50
CA SER A 23 -51.43 31.61 18.91
C SER A 23 -51.42 30.45 17.89
N PRO A 24 -52.54 29.74 17.69
CA PRO A 24 -52.60 28.54 16.83
C PRO A 24 -52.43 28.83 15.31
N LEU A 25 -52.25 30.10 14.92
CA LEU A 25 -51.96 30.53 13.56
C LEU A 25 -50.46 30.44 13.21
N PHE A 26 -49.55 30.57 14.18
CA PHE A 26 -48.10 30.49 13.90
C PHE A 26 -47.64 29.05 13.69
N ALA A 27 -48.21 28.08 14.42
CA ALA A 27 -47.87 26.67 14.29
C ALA A 27 -48.28 26.10 12.91
N LYS A 28 -49.37 26.57 12.30
CA LYS A 28 -49.80 26.13 10.97
C LYS A 28 -48.92 26.69 9.85
N SER A 29 -48.46 27.94 9.95
CA SER A 29 -47.53 28.51 8.96
C SER A 29 -46.13 27.90 9.06
N PHE A 30 -45.68 27.51 10.26
CA PHE A 30 -44.39 26.83 10.44
C PHE A 30 -44.43 25.37 9.95
N PHE A 31 -45.55 24.67 10.14
CA PHE A 31 -45.72 23.31 9.62
C PHE A 31 -45.91 23.27 8.09
N LEU A 32 -46.60 24.24 7.49
CA LEU A 32 -46.67 24.35 6.03
C LEU A 32 -45.32 24.76 5.42
N ALA A 33 -44.53 25.61 6.08
CA ALA A 33 -43.18 25.94 5.63
C ALA A 33 -42.24 24.73 5.71
N LEU A 34 -42.36 23.87 6.74
CA LEU A 34 -41.63 22.60 6.79
C LEU A 34 -42.09 21.62 5.70
N LEU A 35 -43.39 21.49 5.44
CA LEU A 35 -43.91 20.61 4.38
C LEU A 35 -43.55 21.09 2.95
N PHE A 36 -43.40 22.41 2.75
CA PHE A 36 -42.88 22.97 1.49
C PHE A 36 -41.35 22.89 1.37
N LEU A 37 -40.61 22.79 2.49
CA LEU A 37 -39.16 22.52 2.47
C LEU A 37 -38.82 21.04 2.28
N PHE A 38 -39.78 20.13 2.47
CA PHE A 38 -39.64 18.69 2.22
C PHE A 38 -40.28 18.20 0.91
N SER A 39 -40.78 19.11 0.07
CA SER A 39 -41.31 18.77 -1.25
C SER A 39 -40.25 19.10 -2.32
N SER A 40 -39.63 18.04 -2.87
CA SER A 40 -38.67 18.05 -3.98
C SER A 40 -37.24 18.56 -3.70
N VAL A 41 -36.54 17.93 -2.76
CA VAL A 41 -35.16 17.55 -3.06
C VAL A 41 -35.24 16.16 -3.68
N SER A 42 -35.41 16.10 -4.99
CA SER A 42 -35.00 14.90 -5.72
C SER A 42 -33.49 14.83 -5.53
N THR A 43 -33.01 14.09 -4.53
CA THR A 43 -31.65 13.57 -4.58
C THR A 43 -31.64 12.68 -5.82
N SER A 44 -31.11 13.18 -6.93
CA SER A 44 -30.69 12.27 -7.99
C SER A 44 -29.81 11.24 -7.31
N ALA A 45 -30.18 9.96 -7.41
CA ALA A 45 -29.30 8.90 -6.95
C ALA A 45 -27.94 9.17 -7.60
N GLU A 46 -26.91 9.31 -6.77
CA GLU A 46 -25.54 9.37 -7.26
C GLU A 46 -25.32 8.10 -8.08
N GLU A 47 -25.10 8.27 -9.38
CA GLU A 47 -24.90 7.16 -10.30
C GLU A 47 -23.40 7.01 -10.52
N TYR A 48 -22.85 5.86 -10.14
CA TYR A 48 -21.46 5.55 -10.43
C TYR A 48 -21.26 5.49 -11.94
N VAL A 49 -20.19 6.13 -12.41
CA VAL A 49 -19.63 5.82 -13.72
C VAL A 49 -18.68 4.66 -13.50
N PHE A 50 -18.93 3.53 -14.15
CA PHE A 50 -18.11 2.34 -13.98
C PHE A 50 -17.00 2.25 -15.02
N LEU A 51 -15.87 1.69 -14.59
CA LEU A 51 -14.84 1.18 -15.49
C LEU A 51 -15.45 0.21 -16.50
N ASN A 52 -14.96 0.28 -17.73
CA ASN A 52 -15.28 -0.77 -18.70
C ASN A 52 -14.57 -2.09 -18.29
N PRO A 53 -14.97 -3.25 -18.83
CA PRO A 53 -14.39 -4.53 -18.44
C PRO A 53 -12.87 -4.62 -18.60
N HIS A 54 -12.32 -3.97 -19.63
CA HIS A 54 -10.88 -3.92 -19.90
C HIS A 54 -10.14 -3.15 -18.80
N GLU A 55 -10.64 -1.98 -18.40
CA GLU A 55 -10.09 -1.18 -17.31
C GLU A 55 -10.26 -1.87 -15.95
N HIS A 56 -11.37 -2.58 -15.75
CA HIS A 56 -11.63 -3.30 -14.50
C HIS A 56 -10.67 -4.47 -14.31
N VAL A 57 -10.45 -5.30 -15.34
CA VAL A 57 -9.47 -6.40 -15.24
C VAL A 57 -8.03 -5.87 -15.12
N MET A 58 -7.72 -4.77 -15.79
CA MET A 58 -6.44 -4.05 -15.65
C MET A 58 -6.20 -3.65 -14.19
N ARG A 59 -7.19 -3.02 -13.55
CA ARG A 59 -7.11 -2.65 -12.12
C ARG A 59 -6.95 -3.85 -11.20
N ILE A 60 -7.73 -4.91 -11.42
CA ILE A 60 -7.65 -6.16 -10.65
C ILE A 60 -6.26 -6.79 -10.78
N ALA A 61 -5.71 -6.89 -11.99
CA ALA A 61 -4.41 -7.50 -12.21
C ALA A 61 -3.29 -6.74 -11.48
N MET A 62 -3.28 -5.40 -11.58
CA MET A 62 -2.27 -4.60 -10.86
C MET A 62 -2.40 -4.73 -9.34
N ASP A 63 -3.61 -4.80 -8.81
CA ASP A 63 -3.81 -4.88 -7.36
C ASP A 63 -3.54 -6.26 -6.79
N LEU A 64 -3.84 -7.32 -7.56
CA LEU A 64 -3.66 -8.69 -7.11
C LEU A 64 -2.30 -9.27 -7.50
N THR A 65 -1.59 -8.70 -8.47
CA THR A 65 -0.30 -9.25 -8.94
C THR A 65 0.80 -8.20 -9.10
N GLY A 66 0.47 -6.91 -9.17
CA GLY A 66 1.43 -5.86 -9.56
C GLY A 66 1.81 -5.87 -11.04
N GLY A 67 1.28 -6.81 -11.82
CA GLY A 67 1.51 -6.96 -13.26
C GLY A 67 0.27 -6.65 -14.09
N ARG A 68 0.50 -6.39 -15.39
CA ARG A 68 -0.56 -6.15 -16.38
C ARG A 68 -1.27 -7.47 -16.73
N PRO A 69 -2.58 -7.45 -17.08
CA PRO A 69 -3.27 -8.65 -17.55
C PRO A 69 -2.61 -9.24 -18.80
N SER A 70 -2.69 -10.56 -18.95
CA SER A 70 -2.32 -11.20 -20.21
C SER A 70 -3.37 -10.94 -21.30
N GLU A 71 -3.03 -11.16 -22.58
CA GLU A 71 -3.99 -11.07 -23.69
C GLU A 71 -5.20 -12.01 -23.48
N GLU A 72 -4.96 -13.21 -22.92
CA GLU A 72 -6.03 -14.15 -22.56
C GLU A 72 -6.93 -13.56 -21.48
N ASP A 73 -6.35 -12.90 -20.47
CA ASP A 73 -7.09 -12.31 -19.36
C ASP A 73 -8.02 -11.21 -19.87
N PHE A 74 -7.52 -10.33 -20.76
CA PHE A 74 -8.33 -9.32 -21.42
C PHE A 74 -9.47 -9.94 -22.23
N ALA A 75 -9.20 -11.03 -22.96
CA ALA A 75 -10.21 -11.69 -23.80
C ALA A 75 -11.33 -12.36 -23.00
N ILE A 76 -11.04 -12.93 -21.83
CA ILE A 76 -12.04 -13.67 -21.05
C ILE A 76 -12.70 -12.84 -19.94
N ALA A 77 -12.14 -11.69 -19.56
CA ALA A 77 -12.61 -10.89 -18.42
C ALA A 77 -14.10 -10.53 -18.48
N GLU A 78 -14.63 -10.21 -19.66
CA GLU A 78 -16.05 -9.89 -19.84
C GLU A 78 -16.98 -11.05 -19.52
N SER A 79 -16.54 -12.28 -19.80
CA SER A 79 -17.37 -13.48 -19.69
C SER A 79 -17.13 -14.26 -18.40
N ASN A 80 -15.92 -14.18 -17.82
CA ASN A 80 -15.51 -15.01 -16.70
C ASN A 80 -14.46 -14.34 -15.79
N LEU A 81 -14.77 -13.11 -15.35
CA LEU A 81 -13.91 -12.36 -14.42
C LEU A 81 -13.60 -13.15 -13.13
N ASP A 82 -14.53 -13.98 -12.66
CA ASP A 82 -14.32 -14.76 -11.44
C ASP A 82 -13.17 -15.75 -11.57
N SER A 83 -13.07 -16.45 -12.70
CA SER A 83 -11.96 -17.35 -12.97
C SER A 83 -10.62 -16.60 -13.06
N VAL A 84 -10.63 -15.36 -13.57
CA VAL A 84 -9.43 -14.51 -13.63
C VAL A 84 -8.99 -14.13 -12.21
N ILE A 85 -9.90 -13.61 -11.38
CA ILE A 85 -9.61 -13.23 -9.98
C ILE A 85 -9.09 -14.43 -9.20
N ASN A 86 -9.74 -15.59 -9.32
CA ASN A 86 -9.32 -16.81 -8.62
C ASN A 86 -7.94 -17.30 -9.04
N ARG A 87 -7.59 -17.17 -10.33
CA ARG A 87 -6.25 -17.51 -10.84
C ARG A 87 -5.19 -16.55 -10.31
N TYR A 88 -5.45 -15.24 -10.30
CA TYR A 88 -4.52 -14.27 -9.70
C TYR A 88 -4.25 -14.55 -8.23
N MET A 89 -5.28 -14.88 -7.43
CA MET A 89 -5.12 -15.25 -6.01
C MET A 89 -4.41 -16.60 -5.77
N GLN A 90 -3.90 -17.25 -6.82
CA GLN A 90 -3.09 -18.47 -6.74
C GLN A 90 -1.63 -18.24 -7.18
N THR A 91 -1.29 -17.07 -7.72
CA THR A 91 0.06 -16.82 -8.23
C THR A 91 1.03 -16.42 -7.11
N PRO A 92 2.35 -16.59 -7.32
CA PRO A 92 3.36 -16.08 -6.40
C PRO A 92 3.29 -14.56 -6.21
N GLU A 93 2.97 -13.82 -7.27
CA GLU A 93 2.89 -12.35 -7.24
C GLU A 93 1.79 -11.86 -6.30
N PHE A 94 0.68 -12.60 -6.19
CA PHE A 94 -0.36 -12.31 -5.20
C PHE A 94 0.15 -12.44 -3.77
N SER A 95 1.01 -13.42 -3.50
CA SER A 95 1.61 -13.60 -2.18
C SER A 95 2.45 -12.37 -1.80
N GLU A 96 3.19 -11.83 -2.77
CA GLU A 96 3.97 -10.60 -2.59
C GLU A 96 3.08 -9.37 -2.34
N GLN A 97 1.99 -9.19 -3.11
CA GLN A 97 1.02 -8.12 -2.84
C GLN A 97 0.42 -8.22 -1.42
N MET A 98 0.12 -9.43 -0.95
CA MET A 98 -0.40 -9.63 0.41
C MET A 98 0.64 -9.35 1.49
N MET A 99 1.93 -9.63 1.23
CA MET A 99 3.00 -9.21 2.13
C MET A 99 3.14 -7.68 2.19
N TRP A 100 2.88 -6.97 1.08
CA TRP A 100 2.85 -5.51 1.06
C TRP A 100 1.68 -4.93 1.85
N LEU A 101 0.49 -5.50 1.69
CA LEU A 101 -0.67 -5.17 2.52
C LEU A 101 -0.36 -5.40 4.00
N ALA A 102 0.20 -6.56 4.35
CA ALA A 102 0.58 -6.86 5.73
C ALA A 102 1.60 -5.85 6.28
N ASN A 103 2.55 -5.40 5.46
CA ASN A 103 3.53 -4.41 5.89
C ASN A 103 2.89 -3.03 6.10
N ASP A 104 1.81 -2.67 5.40
CA ASP A 104 1.07 -1.42 5.65
C ASP A 104 0.40 -1.41 7.02
N ILE A 105 0.05 -2.60 7.52
CA ILE A 105 -0.52 -2.79 8.85
C ILE A 105 0.59 -2.80 9.90
N PHE A 106 1.60 -3.65 9.70
CA PHE A 106 2.58 -4.00 10.73
C PHE A 106 3.84 -3.14 10.74
N LEU A 107 4.20 -2.50 9.62
CA LEU A 107 5.34 -1.60 9.48
C LEU A 107 6.68 -2.24 9.90
N VAL A 108 6.89 -3.51 9.57
CA VAL A 108 7.93 -4.39 10.14
C VAL A 108 9.16 -4.57 9.27
N ARG A 109 9.06 -4.32 7.96
CA ARG A 109 10.25 -4.24 7.10
C ARG A 109 11.04 -3.00 7.55
N THR A 110 12.27 -3.20 8.01
CA THR A 110 13.23 -2.15 8.33
C THR A 110 14.57 -2.52 7.70
N ASP A 111 15.37 -1.52 7.35
CA ASP A 111 16.73 -1.70 6.79
C ASP A 111 17.70 -2.33 7.80
N PHE A 112 17.38 -2.23 9.09
CA PHE A 112 18.19 -2.72 10.18
C PHE A 112 17.34 -3.27 11.34
N VAL A 113 17.83 -4.34 11.95
CA VAL A 113 17.37 -4.88 13.23
C VAL A 113 18.58 -5.00 14.14
N GLU A 114 18.44 -4.69 15.43
CA GLU A 114 19.53 -4.81 16.39
C GLU A 114 19.57 -6.21 17.01
N TYR A 115 20.42 -7.12 16.52
CA TYR A 115 20.70 -8.40 17.22
C TYR A 115 22.05 -8.34 17.92
N PHE A 116 22.10 -8.73 19.19
CA PHE A 116 23.26 -8.51 20.06
C PHE A 116 23.68 -9.78 20.80
N ARG A 117 23.83 -10.87 20.06
CA ARG A 117 24.60 -12.02 20.53
C ARG A 117 26.00 -11.89 19.93
N ASP A 118 27.04 -12.04 20.73
CA ASP A 118 28.43 -12.12 20.29
C ASP A 118 28.59 -13.31 19.33
N SER A 119 28.24 -13.08 18.07
CA SER A 119 28.35 -14.01 16.98
C SER A 119 29.18 -13.31 15.93
N TYR A 120 30.39 -13.81 15.72
CA TYR A 120 31.32 -13.36 14.68
C TYR A 120 30.66 -13.34 13.28
N GLU A 121 29.56 -14.08 13.12
CA GLU A 121 28.72 -14.14 11.93
C GLU A 121 27.82 -12.90 11.76
N TYR A 122 27.26 -12.33 12.84
CA TYR A 122 26.39 -11.16 12.78
C TYR A 122 27.12 -9.84 12.49
N ASP A 123 28.42 -9.77 12.74
CA ASP A 123 29.23 -8.59 12.39
C ASP A 123 29.44 -8.42 10.88
N ARG A 124 29.07 -9.41 10.07
CA ARG A 124 29.05 -9.30 8.60
C ARG A 124 27.81 -8.56 8.13
N ARG A 125 27.97 -7.60 7.21
CA ARG A 125 26.89 -6.74 6.72
C ARG A 125 25.79 -7.56 6.04
N GLU A 126 26.16 -8.60 5.32
CA GLU A 126 25.24 -9.51 4.60
C GLU A 126 24.35 -10.28 5.58
N VAL A 127 24.93 -10.76 6.69
CA VAL A 127 24.18 -11.49 7.72
C VAL A 127 23.21 -10.57 8.44
N ARG A 128 23.60 -9.32 8.75
CA ARG A 128 22.68 -8.34 9.34
C ARG A 128 21.46 -8.10 8.46
N TYR A 129 21.65 -7.98 7.15
CA TYR A 129 20.54 -7.82 6.23
C TYR A 129 19.63 -9.05 6.20
N GLN A 130 20.20 -10.26 6.11
CA GLN A 130 19.41 -11.49 6.10
C GLN A 130 18.60 -11.67 7.40
N VAL A 131 19.18 -11.30 8.55
CA VAL A 131 18.47 -11.31 9.83
C VAL A 131 17.39 -10.23 9.86
N ALA A 132 17.68 -9.01 9.42
CA ALA A 132 16.68 -7.93 9.36
C ALA A 132 15.49 -8.30 8.46
N LYS A 133 15.76 -8.92 7.29
CA LYS A 133 14.72 -9.46 6.40
C LYS A 133 13.94 -10.59 7.07
N ALA A 134 14.62 -11.58 7.67
CA ALA A 134 13.95 -12.71 8.33
C ALA A 134 13.06 -12.26 9.50
N VAL A 135 13.53 -11.30 10.31
CA VAL A 135 12.70 -10.71 11.37
C VAL A 135 11.57 -9.89 10.74
N GLY A 136 11.85 -8.95 9.84
CA GLY A 136 10.82 -8.10 9.25
C GLY A 136 9.72 -8.89 8.52
N GLU A 137 10.05 -10.02 7.91
CA GLU A 137 9.11 -10.83 7.14
C GLU A 137 8.29 -11.84 7.96
N GLU A 138 8.68 -12.23 9.18
CA GLU A 138 7.94 -13.22 9.99
C GLU A 138 6.41 -12.95 10.09
N PRO A 139 5.94 -11.75 10.48
CA PRO A 139 4.50 -11.43 10.49
C PRO A 139 3.89 -11.32 9.08
N LEU A 140 4.67 -10.92 8.08
CA LEU A 140 4.21 -10.83 6.69
C LEU A 140 3.96 -12.22 6.10
N ARG A 141 4.83 -13.18 6.44
CA ARG A 141 4.76 -14.58 6.02
C ARG A 141 3.66 -15.33 6.74
N LEU A 142 3.37 -15.00 8.00
CA LEU A 142 2.17 -15.49 8.67
C LEU A 142 0.90 -14.97 7.98
N PHE A 143 0.85 -13.67 7.66
CA PHE A 143 -0.28 -13.08 6.95
C PHE A 143 -0.48 -13.73 5.58
N ASP A 144 0.57 -13.80 4.76
CA ASP A 144 0.52 -14.48 3.47
C ASP A 144 0.10 -15.94 3.60
N TYR A 145 0.66 -16.69 4.55
CA TYR A 145 0.26 -18.08 4.79
C TYR A 145 -1.24 -18.21 5.08
N ILE A 146 -1.80 -17.30 5.88
CA ILE A 146 -3.23 -17.27 6.17
C ILE A 146 -4.03 -16.97 4.90
N VAL A 147 -3.66 -15.92 4.15
CA VAL A 147 -4.40 -15.50 2.95
C VAL A 147 -4.30 -16.52 1.82
N ARG A 148 -3.10 -16.99 1.48
CA ARG A 148 -2.85 -17.93 0.38
C ARG A 148 -3.59 -19.25 0.57
N ASN A 149 -3.67 -19.73 1.81
CA ASN A 149 -4.39 -20.95 2.19
C ASN A 149 -5.86 -20.68 2.60
N ASP A 150 -6.35 -19.44 2.42
CA ASP A 150 -7.71 -18.99 2.76
C ASP A 150 -8.17 -19.39 4.17
N ARG A 151 -7.26 -19.26 5.14
CA ARG A 151 -7.51 -19.56 6.54
C ARG A 151 -8.16 -18.35 7.20
N PRO A 152 -8.91 -18.53 8.31
CA PRO A 152 -9.58 -17.41 8.97
C PRO A 152 -8.59 -16.30 9.35
N ILE A 153 -8.83 -15.05 8.92
CA ILE A 153 -7.92 -13.93 9.17
C ILE A 153 -7.74 -13.63 10.68
N THR A 154 -8.65 -14.12 11.52
CA THR A 154 -8.50 -14.13 12.99
C THR A 154 -7.23 -14.81 13.48
N GLU A 155 -6.66 -15.71 12.68
CA GLU A 155 -5.41 -16.39 13.01
C GLU A 155 -4.19 -15.47 13.08
N LEU A 156 -4.28 -14.24 12.58
CA LEU A 156 -3.26 -13.22 12.82
C LEU A 156 -2.98 -13.00 14.31
N VAL A 157 -3.96 -13.25 15.19
CA VAL A 157 -3.82 -13.12 16.64
C VAL A 157 -4.11 -14.42 17.40
N THR A 158 -4.62 -15.46 16.74
CA THR A 158 -4.95 -16.74 17.41
C THR A 158 -4.09 -17.92 16.97
N ALA A 159 -3.25 -17.77 15.94
CA ALA A 159 -2.39 -18.85 15.47
C ALA A 159 -1.51 -19.37 16.62
N ASP A 160 -1.46 -20.69 16.76
CA ASP A 160 -0.64 -21.37 17.76
C ASP A 160 0.76 -21.71 17.22
N TYR A 161 1.14 -21.14 16.08
CA TYR A 161 2.42 -21.32 15.38
C TYR A 161 2.93 -19.96 14.89
N THR A 162 4.20 -19.92 14.47
CA THR A 162 4.74 -18.84 13.63
C THR A 162 5.09 -19.39 12.25
N VAL A 163 5.40 -18.52 11.29
CA VAL A 163 5.99 -18.91 10.00
C VAL A 163 7.42 -18.38 9.99
N ALA A 164 8.39 -19.29 9.93
CA ALA A 164 9.80 -19.02 10.10
C ALA A 164 10.61 -19.58 8.92
N ASN A 165 11.78 -19.00 8.68
CA ASN A 165 12.82 -19.58 7.83
C ASN A 165 14.01 -20.07 8.68
N ALA A 166 15.01 -20.67 8.04
CA ALA A 166 16.20 -21.18 8.73
C ALA A 166 16.94 -20.10 9.53
N THR A 167 17.02 -18.86 9.00
CA THR A 167 17.65 -17.72 9.68
C THR A 167 16.92 -17.37 10.98
N LEU A 168 15.60 -17.20 10.95
CA LEU A 168 14.83 -16.88 12.15
C LEU A 168 14.91 -18.02 13.18
N ALA A 169 14.86 -19.27 12.72
CA ALA A 169 14.93 -20.43 13.60
C ALA A 169 16.28 -20.55 14.33
N MET A 170 17.37 -20.26 13.63
CA MET A 170 18.72 -20.24 14.20
C MET A 170 18.88 -19.21 15.32
N PHE A 171 18.31 -18.01 15.15
CA PHE A 171 18.53 -16.89 16.07
C PHE A 171 17.58 -16.88 17.28
N TRP A 172 16.38 -17.48 17.16
CA TRP A 172 15.35 -17.47 18.21
C TRP A 172 14.84 -18.85 18.67
N ASN A 173 15.62 -19.90 18.42
CA ASN A 173 15.34 -21.26 18.90
C ASN A 173 13.90 -21.72 18.59
N ILE A 174 13.58 -21.72 17.30
CA ILE A 174 12.27 -22.15 16.78
C ILE A 174 12.40 -23.59 16.31
N ASP A 175 11.47 -24.45 16.73
CA ASP A 175 11.26 -25.75 16.12
C ASP A 175 10.82 -25.56 14.66
N TYR A 176 11.75 -25.81 13.75
CA TYR A 176 11.63 -25.55 12.32
C TYR A 176 11.92 -26.84 11.55
N PRO A 177 10.99 -27.31 10.70
CA PRO A 177 11.12 -28.60 10.02
C PRO A 177 11.96 -28.54 8.73
N GLY A 178 12.38 -27.36 8.28
CA GLY A 178 13.15 -27.20 7.04
C GLY A 178 14.65 -27.43 7.23
N GLU A 179 15.36 -27.48 6.11
CA GLU A 179 16.81 -27.68 6.10
C GLU A 179 17.57 -26.43 6.54
N TYR A 180 18.74 -26.62 7.15
CA TYR A 180 19.64 -25.53 7.53
C TYR A 180 20.06 -24.72 6.29
N GLY A 181 19.98 -23.39 6.38
CA GLY A 181 20.30 -22.50 5.28
C GLY A 181 19.25 -22.43 4.15
N SER A 182 18.11 -23.10 4.28
CA SER A 182 17.02 -22.97 3.31
C SER A 182 16.34 -21.60 3.39
N ASP A 183 15.86 -21.14 2.24
CA ASP A 183 15.06 -19.91 2.06
C ASP A 183 13.56 -20.15 2.30
N GLN A 184 13.17 -21.39 2.60
CA GLN A 184 11.78 -21.78 2.77
C GLN A 184 11.16 -21.23 4.04
N TRP A 185 9.96 -20.70 3.90
CA TRP A 185 9.12 -20.25 5.01
C TRP A 185 8.12 -21.36 5.38
N LEU A 186 8.28 -21.93 6.56
CA LEU A 186 7.48 -23.05 7.06
C LEU A 186 6.90 -22.72 8.43
N ARG A 187 5.80 -23.39 8.79
CA ARG A 187 5.27 -23.28 10.15
C ARG A 187 6.30 -23.82 11.15
N GLY A 188 6.50 -23.07 12.23
CA GLY A 188 7.38 -23.44 13.32
C GLY A 188 6.84 -23.00 14.68
N ARG A 189 7.55 -23.37 15.74
CA ARG A 189 7.16 -23.05 17.12
C ARG A 189 8.35 -22.60 17.95
N TYR A 190 8.27 -21.40 18.52
CA TYR A 190 9.16 -20.94 19.59
C TYR A 190 9.23 -21.95 20.74
N LEU A 191 10.44 -22.23 21.20
CA LEU A 191 10.72 -23.19 22.29
C LEU A 191 11.07 -22.53 23.63
N ASP A 192 10.91 -21.20 23.74
CA ASP A 192 11.25 -20.43 24.94
C ASP A 192 10.10 -20.30 25.96
N GLY A 193 9.04 -21.09 25.78
CA GLY A 193 7.89 -21.15 26.69
C GLY A 193 6.85 -20.05 26.49
N ARG A 194 7.00 -19.16 25.50
CA ARG A 194 5.95 -18.18 25.18
C ARG A 194 4.67 -18.87 24.71
N GLN A 195 3.52 -18.29 25.05
CA GLN A 195 2.26 -18.68 24.42
C GLN A 195 2.22 -18.13 22.98
N HIS A 196 1.90 -18.98 22.02
CA HIS A 196 1.64 -18.57 20.64
C HIS A 196 0.27 -17.89 20.51
N ALA A 197 0.27 -16.73 19.88
CA ALA A 197 -0.91 -15.91 19.61
C ALA A 197 -0.71 -15.08 18.32
N GLY A 198 -0.34 -15.76 17.24
CA GLY A 198 0.05 -15.13 15.97
C GLY A 198 1.06 -14.00 16.16
N VAL A 199 0.82 -12.87 15.50
CA VAL A 199 1.68 -11.67 15.50
C VAL A 199 1.98 -11.15 16.91
N LEU A 200 1.06 -11.32 17.88
CA LEU A 200 1.23 -10.84 19.25
C LEU A 200 2.37 -11.54 20.01
N SER A 201 2.80 -12.70 19.51
CA SER A 201 3.86 -13.53 20.11
C SER A 201 5.15 -13.57 19.29
N GLN A 202 5.17 -12.94 18.12
CA GLN A 202 6.28 -12.96 17.17
C GLN A 202 7.41 -12.01 17.57
N THR A 203 8.65 -12.43 17.34
CA THR A 203 9.85 -11.65 17.66
C THR A 203 9.85 -10.28 16.99
N SER A 204 9.40 -10.22 15.75
CA SER A 204 9.38 -8.99 14.93
C SER A 204 8.54 -7.89 15.54
N PHE A 205 7.43 -8.24 16.18
CA PHE A 205 6.56 -7.28 16.83
C PHE A 205 7.32 -6.52 17.93
N PHE A 206 8.17 -7.20 18.70
CA PHE A 206 8.95 -6.59 19.78
C PHE A 206 10.11 -5.74 19.27
N TYR A 207 10.71 -6.13 18.15
CA TYR A 207 11.75 -5.35 17.47
C TYR A 207 11.21 -4.08 16.85
N ARG A 208 10.05 -4.17 16.17
CA ARG A 208 9.43 -3.00 15.58
C ARG A 208 8.85 -2.05 16.62
N TYR A 209 8.17 -2.59 17.63
CA TYR A 209 7.51 -1.83 18.68
C TYR A 209 8.27 -1.96 19.98
N ASN A 210 9.38 -1.21 20.06
CA ASN A 210 10.19 -1.15 21.27
C ASN A 210 9.40 -0.58 22.46
N ASN A 211 9.98 -0.79 23.65
CA ASN A 211 9.44 -0.33 24.91
C ASN A 211 10.54 0.37 25.72
N THR A 212 10.14 1.31 26.57
CA THR A 212 11.01 2.02 27.52
C THR A 212 10.49 1.86 28.95
N ILE A 213 11.32 2.19 29.94
CA ILE A 213 10.95 2.10 31.35
C ILE A 213 9.76 3.01 31.72
N THR A 214 9.56 4.09 30.96
CA THR A 214 8.46 5.04 31.14
C THR A 214 7.22 4.63 30.37
N ASN A 215 7.37 4.05 29.17
CA ASN A 215 6.25 3.62 28.34
C ASN A 215 5.57 2.35 28.87
N LYS A 216 6.33 1.42 29.49
CA LYS A 216 5.81 0.22 30.16
C LYS A 216 4.87 -0.62 29.27
N ASN A 217 5.24 -0.83 28.01
CA ASN A 217 4.51 -1.58 26.97
C ASN A 217 3.22 -0.92 26.45
N ARG A 218 2.90 0.32 26.84
CA ARG A 218 1.73 1.05 26.31
C ARG A 218 1.84 1.35 24.82
N HIS A 219 3.06 1.52 24.30
CA HIS A 219 3.33 1.68 22.87
C HIS A 219 2.99 0.40 22.10
N ARG A 220 3.38 -0.77 22.63
CA ARG A 220 2.99 -2.07 22.06
C ARG A 220 1.46 -2.25 22.12
N ALA A 221 0.85 -1.96 23.26
CA ALA A 221 -0.60 -2.02 23.44
C ALA A 221 -1.35 -1.12 22.44
N ASN A 222 -0.92 0.13 22.27
CA ASN A 222 -1.52 1.05 21.29
C ASN A 222 -1.40 0.52 19.86
N ASN A 223 -0.26 -0.08 19.51
CA ASN A 223 -0.09 -0.67 18.18
C ASN A 223 -1.00 -1.88 17.97
N VAL A 224 -1.20 -2.74 18.97
CA VAL A 224 -2.19 -3.82 18.91
C VAL A 224 -3.60 -3.28 18.66
N THR A 225 -4.04 -2.28 19.42
CA THR A 225 -5.40 -1.72 19.25
C THR A 225 -5.55 -0.98 17.92
N ARG A 226 -4.50 -0.27 17.46
CA ARG A 226 -4.47 0.38 16.15
C ARG A 226 -4.60 -0.64 15.01
N MET A 227 -3.81 -1.70 15.04
CA MET A 227 -3.74 -2.72 13.98
C MET A 227 -5.00 -3.57 13.90
N PHE A 228 -5.51 -4.01 15.05
CA PHE A 228 -6.54 -5.04 15.09
C PHE A 228 -7.92 -4.53 15.49
N LEU A 229 -8.04 -3.33 16.06
CA LEU A 229 -9.31 -2.77 16.52
C LEU A 229 -9.60 -1.37 15.94
N GLY A 230 -8.69 -0.82 15.11
CA GLY A 230 -8.86 0.50 14.50
C GLY A 230 -8.88 1.64 15.53
N ASP A 231 -8.26 1.42 16.69
CA ASP A 231 -8.31 2.33 17.84
C ASP A 231 -6.90 2.82 18.18
N ASP A 232 -6.56 4.00 17.68
CA ASP A 232 -5.30 4.68 17.98
C ASP A 232 -5.49 5.68 19.14
N HIS A 233 -4.95 5.32 20.30
CA HIS A 233 -5.06 6.12 21.51
C HIS A 233 -4.28 7.45 21.40
N LEU A 234 -3.31 7.56 20.47
CA LEU A 234 -2.57 8.81 20.25
C LEU A 234 -3.39 9.86 19.48
N LEU A 235 -4.47 9.45 18.81
CA LEU A 235 -5.37 10.36 18.09
C LEU A 235 -6.55 10.83 18.94
N ARG A 236 -6.69 10.32 20.18
CA ARG A 236 -7.79 10.70 21.07
C ARG A 236 -7.58 12.12 21.59
N ASN A 237 -8.65 12.92 21.54
CA ASN A 237 -8.62 14.26 22.12
C ASN A 237 -8.57 14.16 23.65
N VAL A 238 -7.48 14.65 24.23
CA VAL A 238 -7.26 14.71 25.68
C VAL A 238 -7.57 16.14 26.15
N GLY A 239 -8.63 16.30 26.94
CA GLY A 239 -9.04 17.62 27.43
C GLY A 239 -8.06 18.21 28.46
N SER A 240 -8.28 19.48 28.82
CA SER A 240 -7.41 20.21 29.74
C SER A 240 -7.39 19.64 31.18
N GLU A 241 -8.36 18.78 31.52
CA GLU A 241 -8.41 18.00 32.76
C GLU A 241 -7.25 17.00 32.94
N LEU A 242 -6.47 16.73 31.89
CA LEU A 242 -5.27 15.89 31.93
C LEU A 242 -3.99 16.71 32.22
N ARG A 243 -4.09 18.02 32.45
CA ARG A 243 -2.95 18.84 32.90
C ARG A 243 -2.60 18.46 34.33
N ILE A 244 -1.48 17.74 34.49
CA ILE A 244 -0.87 17.50 35.78
C ILE A 244 -0.37 18.84 36.32
N ALA A 245 -1.10 19.42 37.26
CA ALA A 245 -0.81 20.73 37.85
C ALA A 245 0.30 20.65 38.90
N ASP A 246 0.52 19.47 39.47
CA ASP A 246 1.48 19.20 40.53
C ASP A 246 2.56 18.21 40.04
N PRO A 247 3.82 18.64 39.87
CA PRO A 247 4.92 17.79 39.45
C PRO A 247 5.33 16.74 40.50
N GLU A 248 4.84 16.83 41.74
CA GLU A 248 5.10 15.85 42.81
C GLU A 248 4.07 14.71 42.85
N GLN A 249 2.96 14.80 42.09
CA GLN A 249 1.96 13.73 42.04
C GLN A 249 2.53 12.45 41.43
N ASP A 250 2.25 11.31 42.07
CA ASP A 250 2.56 10.00 41.50
C ASP A 250 1.68 9.75 40.27
N LEU A 251 2.31 9.82 39.11
CA LEU A 251 1.68 9.58 37.81
C LEU A 251 1.03 8.19 37.75
N LEU A 252 1.60 7.20 38.42
CA LEU A 252 1.05 5.85 38.42
C LEU A 252 -0.28 5.79 39.19
N ASP A 253 -0.37 6.48 40.32
CA ASP A 253 -1.62 6.59 41.08
C ASP A 253 -2.68 7.41 40.34
N LEU A 254 -2.28 8.49 39.66
CA LEU A 254 -3.19 9.26 38.82
C LEU A 254 -3.81 8.41 37.70
N THR A 255 -3.01 7.55 37.05
CA THR A 255 -3.52 6.67 35.99
C THR A 255 -4.55 5.64 36.47
N ARG A 256 -4.66 5.42 37.78
CA ARG A 256 -5.58 4.47 38.40
C ARG A 256 -6.76 5.10 39.11
N SER A 257 -6.60 6.31 39.62
CA SER A 257 -7.58 6.98 40.46
C SER A 257 -8.33 8.10 39.74
N ASN A 258 -7.73 8.73 38.73
CA ASN A 258 -8.36 9.80 37.97
C ASN A 258 -9.20 9.22 36.82
N PRO A 259 -10.54 9.46 36.78
CA PRO A 259 -11.40 8.99 35.70
C PRO A 259 -10.96 9.40 34.29
N ALA A 260 -10.36 10.59 34.15
CA ALA A 260 -9.85 11.07 32.85
C ALA A 260 -8.69 10.22 32.35
N CYS A 261 -7.77 9.80 33.23
CA CYS A 261 -6.66 8.92 32.87
C CYS A 261 -7.13 7.48 32.63
N LEU A 262 -8.08 7.00 33.44
CA LEU A 262 -8.65 5.64 33.29
C LEU A 262 -9.31 5.42 31.92
N ALA A 263 -9.80 6.47 31.25
CA ALA A 263 -10.38 6.38 29.92
C ALA A 263 -9.46 5.73 28.87
N CYS A 264 -8.14 5.85 29.04
CA CYS A 264 -7.14 5.20 28.19
C CYS A 264 -6.35 4.11 28.94
N HIS A 265 -6.02 4.32 30.21
CA HIS A 265 -5.22 3.36 30.97
C HIS A 265 -5.95 2.06 31.31
N SER A 266 -7.28 2.06 31.33
CA SER A 266 -8.07 0.83 31.53
C SER A 266 -7.90 -0.20 30.42
N SER A 267 -7.68 0.25 29.18
CA SER A 267 -7.38 -0.60 28.02
C SER A 267 -5.88 -0.83 27.86
N LEU A 268 -5.08 0.24 27.81
CA LEU A 268 -3.65 0.17 27.47
C LEU A 268 -2.84 -0.61 28.50
N ASP A 269 -3.07 -0.40 29.79
CA ASP A 269 -2.21 -1.03 30.83
C ASP A 269 -2.52 -2.52 30.95
N GLY A 270 -3.78 -2.93 30.75
CA GLY A 270 -4.18 -4.33 30.75
C GLY A 270 -3.59 -5.10 29.57
N ILE A 271 -3.68 -4.53 28.36
CA ILE A 271 -3.08 -5.12 27.16
C ILE A 271 -1.55 -5.11 27.30
N GLY A 272 -0.96 -3.99 27.73
CA GLY A 272 0.48 -3.82 27.95
C GLY A 272 1.07 -4.81 28.96
N ALA A 273 0.28 -5.21 29.97
CA ALA A 273 0.70 -6.17 30.98
C ALA A 273 1.12 -7.53 30.40
N HIS A 274 0.47 -7.97 29.31
CA HIS A 274 0.82 -9.22 28.61
C HIS A 274 2.25 -9.23 28.06
N PHE A 275 2.78 -8.06 27.70
CA PHE A 275 4.07 -7.93 27.04
C PHE A 275 5.25 -7.75 28.00
N ASN A 276 5.02 -7.75 29.32
CA ASN A 276 6.12 -7.66 30.29
C ASN A 276 7.00 -8.91 30.34
N GLY A 277 6.58 -10.02 29.71
CA GLY A 277 7.44 -11.17 29.49
C GLY A 277 8.60 -10.92 28.52
N PHE A 278 8.58 -9.81 27.78
CA PHE A 278 9.61 -9.40 26.83
C PHE A 278 10.32 -8.13 27.31
N ALA A 279 11.63 -8.03 27.08
CA ALA A 279 12.43 -7.01 27.72
C ALA A 279 12.15 -5.58 27.21
N ILE A 280 12.69 -4.60 27.95
CA ILE A 280 12.55 -3.16 27.71
C ILE A 280 13.65 -2.70 26.75
N GLY A 281 13.44 -2.92 25.46
CA GLY A 281 14.40 -2.54 24.40
C GLY A 281 15.76 -3.25 24.49
N PRO A 282 16.59 -3.15 23.46
CA PRO A 282 18.02 -3.32 23.65
C PRO A 282 18.55 -2.18 24.53
N SER A 283 18.86 -2.46 25.79
CA SER A 283 19.55 -1.48 26.65
C SER A 283 21.03 -1.45 26.26
N ARG A 284 21.55 -0.29 25.84
CA ARG A 284 22.99 -0.12 25.55
C ARG A 284 23.88 -0.50 26.74
N HIS A 285 23.34 -0.50 27.96
CA HIS A 285 24.07 -0.71 29.22
C HIS A 285 23.85 -2.07 29.87
N SER A 286 23.01 -2.95 29.29
CA SER A 286 22.77 -4.30 29.82
C SER A 286 22.91 -5.33 28.72
N GLU A 287 24.05 -6.02 28.71
CA GLU A 287 24.33 -7.17 27.85
C GLU A 287 23.23 -8.23 27.96
N TYR A 288 22.75 -8.53 29.17
CA TYR A 288 21.62 -9.44 29.38
C TYR A 288 20.33 -9.01 28.69
N ALA A 289 19.97 -7.72 28.76
CA ALA A 289 18.77 -7.20 28.09
C ALA A 289 18.92 -7.22 26.55
N ARG A 290 20.16 -7.06 26.06
CA ARG A 290 20.51 -7.12 24.65
C ARG A 290 20.39 -8.53 24.07
N GLU A 291 20.87 -9.53 24.79
CA GLU A 291 20.83 -10.94 24.36
C GLU A 291 19.42 -11.55 24.42
N ASN A 292 18.53 -11.02 25.26
CA ASN A 292 17.23 -11.62 25.55
C ASN A 292 16.03 -10.73 25.16
N PHE A 293 16.25 -9.67 24.38
CA PHE A 293 15.23 -8.64 24.13
C PHE A 293 13.90 -9.19 23.59
N ALA A 294 13.97 -10.20 22.72
CA ALA A 294 12.81 -10.86 22.15
C ALA A 294 12.58 -12.29 22.69
N ASN A 295 13.33 -12.74 23.69
CA ASN A 295 13.09 -14.00 24.38
C ASN A 295 12.02 -13.80 25.47
N TYR A 296 11.23 -14.84 25.71
CA TYR A 296 10.16 -14.79 26.68
C TYR A 296 10.61 -15.20 28.10
N SER A 297 10.07 -14.49 29.09
CA SER A 297 10.20 -14.83 30.51
C SER A 297 8.87 -14.71 31.24
N GLN A 298 8.37 -15.82 31.78
CA GLN A 298 7.16 -15.84 32.61
C GLN A 298 7.26 -14.90 33.82
N GLN A 299 8.44 -14.81 34.45
CA GLN A 299 8.69 -13.90 35.58
C GLN A 299 8.50 -12.42 35.19
N GLY A 300 8.75 -12.08 33.92
CA GLY A 300 8.49 -10.74 33.41
C GLY A 300 7.01 -10.39 33.45
N VAL A 301 6.14 -11.33 33.03
CA VAL A 301 4.67 -11.16 33.09
C VAL A 301 4.21 -11.02 34.54
N GLU A 302 4.69 -11.85 35.45
CA GLU A 302 4.38 -11.78 36.89
C GLU A 302 4.76 -10.43 37.51
N ARG A 303 5.77 -9.75 36.95
CA ARG A 303 6.17 -8.40 37.38
C ARG A 303 5.27 -7.29 36.86
N SER A 304 4.25 -7.56 36.03
CA SER A 304 3.35 -6.52 35.51
C SER A 304 2.67 -5.73 36.62
N GLN A 305 2.37 -6.37 37.76
CA GLN A 305 1.81 -5.68 38.94
C GLN A 305 2.79 -4.68 39.57
N TYR A 306 4.09 -4.93 39.53
CA TYR A 306 5.06 -3.95 40.04
C TYR A 306 5.35 -2.84 39.01
N VAL A 307 5.32 -3.18 37.72
CA VAL A 307 5.63 -2.23 36.64
C VAL A 307 4.43 -1.34 36.31
N LEU A 308 3.28 -1.93 36.00
CA LEU A 308 2.04 -1.25 35.61
C LEU A 308 1.01 -1.17 36.75
N GLY A 309 1.12 -2.04 37.77
CA GLY A 309 0.06 -2.31 38.76
C GLY A 309 -1.28 -2.60 38.14
N ARG A 310 -1.22 -3.46 37.12
CA ARG A 310 -2.36 -4.08 36.50
C ARG A 310 -1.97 -5.48 36.05
N ASP A 311 -2.90 -6.41 36.24
CA ASP A 311 -2.80 -7.75 35.67
C ASP A 311 -3.12 -7.70 34.17
N PRO A 312 -2.62 -8.68 33.40
CA PRO A 312 -3.11 -8.95 32.06
C PRO A 312 -4.63 -8.91 32.00
N SER A 313 -5.15 -8.02 31.16
CA SER A 313 -6.58 -7.87 30.93
C SER A 313 -6.88 -7.25 29.57
N TYR A 314 -8.07 -7.48 29.04
CA TYR A 314 -8.57 -6.87 27.80
C TYR A 314 -9.77 -5.97 28.13
N TYR A 315 -9.62 -4.65 28.02
CA TYR A 315 -10.66 -3.67 28.39
C TYR A 315 -11.30 -3.95 29.78
N GLY A 316 -10.47 -4.38 30.75
CA GLY A 316 -10.89 -4.72 32.11
C GLY A 316 -11.32 -6.17 32.34
N TYR A 317 -11.53 -6.97 31.29
CA TYR A 317 -11.76 -8.41 31.43
C TYR A 317 -10.43 -9.12 31.73
N PRO A 318 -10.32 -9.90 32.83
CA PRO A 318 -9.10 -10.63 33.15
C PRO A 318 -8.68 -11.61 32.04
N SER A 319 -7.38 -11.81 31.85
CA SER A 319 -6.82 -12.75 30.86
C SER A 319 -5.62 -13.52 31.42
N ASN A 320 -5.37 -14.72 30.90
CA ASN A 320 -4.29 -15.61 31.36
C ASN A 320 -3.16 -15.75 30.32
N GLY A 321 -2.77 -14.64 29.70
CA GLY A 321 -1.66 -14.58 28.76
C GLY A 321 -2.08 -14.25 27.32
N LEU A 322 -1.12 -14.38 26.40
CA LEU A 322 -1.27 -13.93 25.02
C LEU A 322 -2.38 -14.70 24.27
N LYS A 323 -2.61 -15.97 24.59
CA LYS A 323 -3.66 -16.76 23.93
C LYS A 323 -5.06 -16.20 24.21
N ASP A 324 -5.34 -15.86 25.46
CA ASP A 324 -6.61 -15.23 25.85
C ASP A 324 -6.76 -13.85 25.20
N LEU A 325 -5.69 -13.04 25.18
CA LEU A 325 -5.68 -11.75 24.51
C LEU A 325 -6.00 -11.87 23.01
N GLY A 326 -5.36 -12.82 22.32
CA GLY A 326 -5.60 -13.10 20.92
C GLY A 326 -7.05 -13.50 20.65
N GLN A 327 -7.62 -14.36 21.50
CA GLN A 327 -9.03 -14.76 21.40
C GLN A 327 -9.99 -13.59 21.67
N TYR A 328 -9.69 -12.72 22.65
CA TYR A 328 -10.52 -11.53 22.90
C TYR A 328 -10.50 -10.57 21.72
N ILE A 329 -9.32 -10.32 21.12
CA ILE A 329 -9.19 -9.47 19.94
C ILE A 329 -9.96 -10.07 18.76
N ALA A 330 -9.79 -11.37 18.46
CA ALA A 330 -10.46 -12.03 17.34
C ALA A 330 -12.00 -12.03 17.46
N ASN A 331 -12.52 -12.09 18.68
CA ASN A 331 -13.96 -12.06 18.95
C ASN A 331 -14.54 -10.64 19.09
N ASP A 332 -13.70 -9.60 19.08
CA ASP A 332 -14.16 -8.21 19.15
C ASP A 332 -14.80 -7.80 17.81
N SER A 333 -15.96 -7.16 17.85
CA SER A 333 -16.66 -6.72 16.63
C SER A 333 -15.86 -5.70 15.82
N ARG A 334 -14.93 -4.97 16.47
CA ARG A 334 -14.02 -4.06 15.79
C ARG A 334 -13.00 -4.78 14.92
N PHE A 335 -12.64 -6.02 15.23
CA PHE A 335 -11.66 -6.78 14.46
C PHE A 335 -12.06 -6.95 13.00
N ALA A 336 -13.27 -7.43 12.75
CA ALA A 336 -13.79 -7.59 11.39
C ALA A 336 -13.83 -6.26 10.64
N ARG A 337 -14.25 -5.18 11.32
CA ARG A 337 -14.30 -3.82 10.76
C ARG A 337 -12.90 -3.35 10.35
N THR A 338 -11.92 -3.52 11.21
CA THR A 338 -10.54 -3.08 10.98
C THR A 338 -9.88 -3.88 9.87
N MET A 339 -10.08 -5.21 9.82
CA MET A 339 -9.56 -6.03 8.73
C MET A 339 -10.19 -5.63 7.39
N ALA A 340 -11.51 -5.43 7.34
CA ALA A 340 -12.18 -4.93 6.12
C ALA A 340 -11.61 -3.57 5.68
N SER A 341 -11.38 -2.64 6.60
CA SER A 341 -10.79 -1.34 6.30
C SER A 341 -9.36 -1.43 5.77
N HIS A 342 -8.51 -2.32 6.32
CA HIS A 342 -7.13 -2.47 5.83
C HIS A 342 -7.08 -3.01 4.40
N PHE A 343 -7.84 -4.07 4.11
CA PHE A 343 -7.92 -4.64 2.78
C PHE A 343 -8.51 -3.65 1.77
N TYR A 344 -9.57 -2.94 2.16
CA TYR A 344 -10.18 -1.90 1.31
C TYR A 344 -9.19 -0.77 1.01
N ARG A 345 -8.52 -0.23 2.04
CA ARG A 345 -7.53 0.84 1.86
C ARG A 345 -6.41 0.42 0.91
N PHE A 346 -5.92 -0.81 1.05
CA PHE A 346 -4.85 -1.32 0.19
C PHE A 346 -5.30 -1.53 -1.26
N LEU A 347 -6.51 -2.08 -1.48
CA LEU A 347 -7.01 -2.36 -2.83
C LEU A 347 -7.60 -1.11 -3.52
N VAL A 348 -8.20 -0.19 -2.79
CA VAL A 348 -8.89 0.99 -3.36
C VAL A 348 -7.99 2.24 -3.34
N HIS A 349 -6.92 2.26 -2.53
CA HIS A 349 -6.08 3.45 -2.28
C HIS A 349 -6.84 4.61 -1.61
N ARG A 350 -7.97 4.30 -0.93
CA ARG A 350 -8.81 5.25 -0.19
C ARG A 350 -9.24 4.64 1.14
N ASP A 351 -9.30 5.45 2.19
CA ASP A 351 -9.86 5.04 3.47
C ASP A 351 -11.40 4.96 3.39
N LEU A 352 -12.01 3.99 4.09
CA LEU A 352 -13.47 3.96 4.27
C LEU A 352 -13.89 5.10 5.20
N ASP A 353 -14.86 5.90 4.77
CA ASP A 353 -15.40 7.00 5.58
C ASP A 353 -16.87 6.77 5.98
N TYR A 354 -17.54 7.82 6.47
CA TYR A 354 -18.93 7.72 6.91
C TYR A 354 -19.91 7.43 5.75
N THR A 355 -19.59 7.87 4.53
CA THR A 355 -20.40 7.66 3.33
C THR A 355 -20.37 6.20 2.86
N ASP A 356 -19.33 5.44 3.22
CA ASP A 356 -19.16 4.02 2.90
C ASP A 356 -19.72 3.08 3.99
N ARG A 357 -20.51 3.59 4.94
CA ARG A 357 -21.01 2.81 6.09
C ARG A 357 -21.72 1.52 5.65
N ASP A 358 -22.51 1.58 4.59
CA ASP A 358 -23.27 0.44 4.09
C ASP A 358 -22.35 -0.61 3.46
N LEU A 359 -21.39 -0.18 2.65
CA LEU A 359 -20.34 -1.06 2.11
C LEU A 359 -19.55 -1.73 3.25
N LEU A 360 -19.08 -0.96 4.23
CA LEU A 360 -18.34 -1.51 5.35
C LEU A 360 -19.16 -2.55 6.12
N THR A 361 -20.47 -2.30 6.30
CA THR A 361 -21.38 -3.28 6.91
C THR A 361 -21.47 -4.56 6.08
N GLN A 362 -21.54 -4.45 4.76
CA GLN A 362 -21.53 -5.60 3.85
C GLN A 362 -20.22 -6.39 3.94
N LEU A 363 -19.06 -5.71 3.91
CA LEU A 363 -17.75 -6.36 4.01
C LEU A 363 -17.55 -7.08 5.36
N VAL A 364 -18.00 -6.47 6.46
CA VAL A 364 -17.97 -7.10 7.80
C VAL A 364 -18.86 -8.34 7.84
N ASN A 365 -20.08 -8.25 7.31
CA ASN A 365 -21.00 -9.39 7.25
C ASN A 365 -20.43 -10.51 6.37
N GLN A 366 -19.77 -10.17 5.26
CA GLN A 366 -19.10 -11.15 4.40
C GLN A 366 -18.03 -11.90 5.18
N LEU A 367 -17.15 -11.20 5.90
CA LEU A 367 -16.14 -11.85 6.74
C LEU A 367 -16.79 -12.80 7.76
N GLN A 368 -17.79 -12.34 8.51
CA GLN A 368 -18.41 -13.15 9.55
C GLN A 368 -19.13 -14.39 9.01
N THR A 369 -19.79 -14.27 7.86
CA THR A 369 -20.55 -15.38 7.24
C THR A 369 -19.67 -16.36 6.47
N THR A 370 -18.47 -15.95 6.05
CA THR A 370 -17.50 -16.79 5.33
C THR A 370 -16.36 -17.31 6.21
N ASN A 371 -16.60 -17.41 7.52
CA ASN A 371 -15.59 -17.87 8.49
C ASN A 371 -14.27 -17.07 8.42
N PHE A 372 -14.38 -15.75 8.27
CA PHE A 372 -13.27 -14.80 8.18
C PHE A 372 -12.32 -15.07 7.01
N SER A 373 -12.84 -15.54 5.87
CA SER A 373 -12.06 -15.78 4.66
C SER A 373 -11.52 -14.47 4.07
N PRO A 374 -10.19 -14.32 3.97
CA PRO A 374 -9.59 -13.16 3.32
C PRO A 374 -9.81 -13.15 1.79
N LYS A 375 -9.82 -14.31 1.11
CA LYS A 375 -10.06 -14.33 -0.34
C LYS A 375 -11.47 -13.91 -0.69
N GLN A 376 -12.47 -14.30 0.11
CA GLN A 376 -13.85 -13.82 -0.07
C GLN A 376 -13.96 -12.31 0.18
N LEU A 377 -13.25 -11.78 1.17
CA LEU A 377 -13.20 -10.32 1.39
C LEU A 377 -12.58 -9.59 0.19
N ILE A 378 -11.43 -10.04 -0.31
CA ILE A 378 -10.78 -9.46 -1.50
C ILE A 378 -11.75 -9.46 -2.68
N LYS A 379 -12.39 -10.61 -2.95
CA LYS A 379 -13.36 -10.76 -4.03
C LYS A 379 -14.56 -9.80 -3.86
N SER A 380 -15.08 -9.64 -2.65
CA SER A 380 -16.14 -8.68 -2.37
C SER A 380 -15.73 -7.23 -2.60
N ILE A 381 -14.48 -6.86 -2.33
CA ILE A 381 -13.96 -5.51 -2.59
C ILE A 381 -13.79 -5.28 -4.09
N VAL A 382 -13.08 -6.16 -4.80
CA VAL A 382 -12.78 -5.93 -6.23
C VAL A 382 -14.02 -5.99 -7.14
N LEU A 383 -15.11 -6.57 -6.65
CA LEU A 383 -16.42 -6.61 -7.32
C LEU A 383 -17.37 -5.51 -6.84
N SER A 384 -17.00 -4.69 -5.84
CA SER A 384 -17.84 -3.62 -5.33
C SER A 384 -17.95 -2.46 -6.33
N ASP A 385 -19.03 -1.70 -6.23
CA ASP A 385 -19.26 -0.55 -7.09
C ASP A 385 -18.21 0.56 -6.86
N GLU A 386 -17.75 0.72 -5.62
CA GLU A 386 -16.70 1.66 -5.24
C GLU A 386 -15.37 1.34 -5.92
N TYR A 387 -14.98 0.06 -5.95
CA TYR A 387 -13.75 -0.37 -6.63
C TYR A 387 -13.83 -0.18 -8.16
N ARG A 388 -15.01 -0.44 -8.71
CA ARG A 388 -15.33 -0.33 -10.14
C ARG A 388 -15.58 1.10 -10.61
N SER A 389 -15.58 2.07 -9.70
CA SER A 389 -15.95 3.44 -10.03
C SER A 389 -14.81 4.19 -10.75
N ALA A 390 -15.15 4.75 -11.91
CA ALA A 390 -14.39 5.73 -12.66
C ALA A 390 -14.79 7.18 -12.31
N GLY A 391 -15.83 7.37 -11.49
CA GLY A 391 -16.37 8.66 -11.06
C GLY A 391 -17.79 8.53 -10.49
N VAL A 392 -18.34 9.64 -9.99
CA VAL A 392 -19.73 9.74 -9.51
C VAL A 392 -20.45 10.88 -10.22
N MET A 393 -21.61 10.61 -10.81
CA MET A 393 -22.49 11.63 -11.40
C MET A 393 -23.60 12.01 -10.41
N GLY A 394 -23.82 13.32 -10.20
CA GLY A 394 -25.01 13.83 -9.50
C GLY A 394 -24.86 14.34 -8.06
N GLY A 395 -23.65 14.58 -7.55
CA GLY A 395 -23.43 15.24 -6.25
C GLY A 395 -23.96 16.69 -6.23
N SER A 396 -24.55 17.11 -5.11
CA SER A 396 -25.38 18.33 -4.99
C SER A 396 -24.82 19.57 -5.70
N LYS A 397 -25.67 20.28 -6.47
CA LYS A 397 -25.46 21.69 -6.85
C LYS A 397 -25.47 22.56 -5.59
N GLY A 398 -24.36 22.60 -4.86
CA GLY A 398 -24.04 23.77 -4.03
C GLY A 398 -24.00 24.98 -4.94
N LYS A 399 -24.55 26.12 -4.50
CA LYS A 399 -24.53 27.39 -5.25
C LYS A 399 -23.09 27.81 -5.52
N SER A 400 -22.53 27.36 -6.63
CA SER A 400 -21.42 28.02 -7.32
C SER A 400 -21.89 28.36 -8.72
N ASP A 401 -21.42 29.51 -9.20
CA ASP A 401 -21.72 30.10 -10.51
C ASP A 401 -21.61 29.06 -11.66
N PRO A 402 -22.29 29.27 -12.80
CA PRO A 402 -22.42 28.26 -13.84
C PRO A 402 -21.06 28.01 -14.50
N VAL A 403 -20.31 27.07 -13.95
CA VAL A 403 -19.21 26.39 -14.63
C VAL A 403 -19.85 25.21 -15.35
N GLU A 404 -19.70 25.21 -16.67
CA GLU A 404 -20.11 24.12 -17.55
C GLU A 404 -19.79 22.75 -16.93
N SER A 405 -20.74 21.83 -17.04
CA SER A 405 -20.57 20.42 -16.69
C SER A 405 -19.43 19.84 -17.52
N LYS A 406 -18.20 19.92 -17.01
CA LYS A 406 -17.06 19.22 -17.59
C LYS A 406 -17.23 17.75 -17.28
N THR A 407 -17.71 17.04 -18.29
CA THR A 407 -17.43 15.63 -18.54
C THR A 407 -15.99 15.30 -18.17
N VAL A 408 -15.80 14.10 -17.59
CA VAL A 408 -14.51 13.44 -17.37
C VAL A 408 -13.53 13.82 -18.49
N PRO A 409 -12.35 14.39 -18.19
CA PRO A 409 -11.40 14.73 -19.23
C PRO A 409 -11.00 13.45 -19.96
N VAL A 410 -11.24 13.43 -21.28
CA VAL A 410 -10.61 12.48 -22.19
C VAL A 410 -9.10 12.55 -21.96
N ARG A 411 -8.43 11.39 -21.81
CA ARG A 411 -6.96 11.29 -21.80
C ARG A 411 -6.43 11.87 -23.12
N GLN A 412 -6.16 13.17 -23.18
CA GLN A 412 -5.40 13.76 -24.27
C GLN A 412 -3.92 13.64 -23.92
N ASN A 413 -3.17 13.06 -24.84
CA ASN A 413 -1.73 12.77 -24.78
C ASN A 413 -0.94 14.06 -25.10
N PRO A 414 -0.27 14.71 -24.13
CA PRO A 414 0.65 15.82 -24.40
C PRO A 414 2.11 15.35 -24.43
N ALA A 415 2.40 14.10 -24.07
CA ALA A 415 3.76 13.66 -23.75
C ALA A 415 4.66 13.68 -24.99
N VAL A 416 4.20 13.14 -26.12
CA VAL A 416 5.08 12.93 -27.29
C VAL A 416 5.47 14.24 -27.98
N SER A 417 4.56 15.21 -28.09
CA SER A 417 4.89 16.52 -28.67
C SER A 417 5.90 17.31 -27.82
N VAL A 418 5.77 17.21 -26.48
CA VAL A 418 6.70 17.87 -25.55
C VAL A 418 8.08 17.24 -25.62
N TRP A 419 8.17 15.91 -25.70
CA TRP A 419 9.45 15.19 -25.85
C TRP A 419 10.15 15.49 -27.18
N LEU A 420 9.42 15.54 -28.30
CA LEU A 420 9.97 15.88 -29.62
C LEU A 420 10.45 17.34 -29.70
N ASP A 421 9.74 18.27 -29.05
CA ASP A 421 10.19 19.66 -28.93
C ASP A 421 11.47 19.78 -28.06
N LEU A 422 11.61 18.90 -27.05
CA LEU A 422 12.79 18.77 -26.18
C LEU A 422 14.03 18.29 -26.92
N GLU A 423 13.91 17.28 -27.79
CA GLU A 423 15.04 16.80 -28.58
C GLU A 423 15.49 17.81 -29.62
N LYS A 424 14.52 18.49 -30.24
CA LYS A 424 14.78 19.52 -31.23
C LYS A 424 15.48 20.73 -30.59
N SER A 425 15.07 21.13 -29.39
CA SER A 425 15.74 22.21 -28.63
C SER A 425 17.15 21.80 -28.16
N LEU A 426 17.35 20.52 -27.82
CA LEU A 426 18.66 19.95 -27.49
C LEU A 426 19.61 19.91 -28.69
N GLU A 427 19.14 19.49 -29.87
CA GLU A 427 19.93 19.45 -31.12
C GLU A 427 20.31 20.84 -31.63
N GLU A 428 19.41 21.83 -31.47
CA GLU A 428 19.67 23.22 -31.84
C GLU A 428 20.68 23.92 -30.89
N SER A 429 20.84 23.43 -29.66
CA SER A 429 21.74 24.01 -28.65
C SER A 429 23.19 23.46 -28.73
N LYS A 430 24.02 24.04 -29.61
CA LYS A 430 25.49 23.75 -29.67
C LYS A 430 26.30 24.32 -28.48
N SER A 431 25.80 24.27 -27.24
CA SER A 431 26.53 24.76 -26.06
C SER A 431 26.50 23.77 -24.91
N LYS A 432 27.58 23.70 -24.12
CA LYS A 432 27.75 22.84 -22.93
C LYS A 432 26.86 23.23 -21.73
N THR A 433 25.75 23.90 -21.99
CA THR A 433 24.72 24.30 -21.04
C THR A 433 23.38 23.50 -21.17
N PRO A 434 23.27 22.29 -21.78
CA PRO A 434 21.95 21.69 -22.04
C PRO A 434 21.32 21.01 -20.80
N ARG A 435 22.02 20.97 -19.66
CA ARG A 435 21.54 20.29 -18.45
C ARG A 435 20.62 21.13 -17.57
N ILE A 436 20.59 22.45 -17.69
CA ILE A 436 19.78 23.28 -16.76
C ILE A 436 18.39 23.55 -17.34
N GLU A 437 18.29 23.84 -18.65
CA GLU A 437 17.01 24.09 -19.31
C GLU A 437 16.16 22.82 -19.44
N ALA A 438 16.76 21.68 -19.82
CA ALA A 438 16.06 20.38 -19.80
C ALA A 438 15.58 19.99 -18.39
N PHE A 439 16.34 20.29 -17.33
CA PHE A 439 15.88 20.08 -15.95
C PHE A 439 14.75 21.03 -15.54
N ILE A 440 14.71 22.26 -16.07
CA ILE A 440 13.63 23.23 -15.81
C ILE A 440 12.36 22.79 -16.54
N GLU A 441 12.46 22.34 -17.80
CA GLU A 441 11.30 21.87 -18.58
C GLU A 441 10.77 20.52 -18.08
N LEU A 442 11.66 19.61 -17.66
CA LEU A 442 11.29 18.38 -16.96
C LEU A 442 10.67 18.68 -15.59
N ALA A 443 11.20 19.67 -14.86
CA ALA A 443 10.58 20.14 -13.63
C ALA A 443 9.22 20.81 -13.87
N ASP A 444 9.01 21.49 -15.01
CA ASP A 444 7.73 22.08 -15.42
C ASP A 444 6.75 21.01 -15.89
N PHE A 445 7.20 19.94 -16.57
CA PHE A 445 6.41 18.75 -16.87
C PHE A 445 6.02 18.00 -15.59
N HIS A 446 6.97 17.79 -14.67
CA HIS A 446 6.70 17.27 -13.34
C HIS A 446 5.77 18.17 -12.54
N ALA A 447 5.87 19.50 -12.68
CA ALA A 447 4.98 20.46 -12.03
C ALA A 447 3.61 20.54 -12.70
N GLN A 448 3.49 20.27 -14.01
CA GLN A 448 2.21 20.13 -14.71
C GLN A 448 1.54 18.80 -14.37
N MET A 449 2.28 17.70 -14.29
CA MET A 449 1.76 16.38 -13.89
C MET A 449 1.42 16.34 -12.40
N ALA A 450 2.28 16.86 -11.54
CA ALA A 450 1.97 17.10 -10.13
C ALA A 450 0.88 18.18 -10.00
N GLY A 451 0.81 19.14 -10.92
CA GLY A 451 -0.21 20.16 -11.04
C GLY A 451 -1.58 19.59 -11.41
N GLN A 452 -1.64 18.59 -12.29
CA GLN A 452 -2.83 17.79 -12.59
C GLN A 452 -3.20 16.89 -11.42
N ALA A 453 -2.24 16.36 -10.66
CA ALA A 453 -2.48 15.67 -9.38
C ALA A 453 -2.96 16.62 -8.25
N LEU A 454 -2.51 17.88 -8.25
CA LEU A 454 -3.00 18.94 -7.37
C LEU A 454 -4.35 19.49 -7.85
N GLN A 455 -4.61 19.44 -9.16
CA GLN A 455 -5.94 19.65 -9.74
C GLN A 455 -6.86 18.48 -9.40
N GLN A 456 -6.35 17.25 -9.24
CA GLN A 456 -7.10 16.11 -8.66
C GLN A 456 -7.40 16.33 -7.18
N GLU A 457 -6.49 16.89 -6.38
CA GLU A 457 -6.81 17.34 -5.01
C GLU A 457 -7.80 18.51 -4.98
N SER A 458 -7.78 19.42 -5.96
CA SER A 458 -8.71 20.56 -6.02
C SER A 458 -10.09 20.19 -6.58
N ILE A 459 -10.15 19.23 -7.51
CA ILE A 459 -11.37 18.55 -7.96
C ILE A 459 -11.96 17.73 -6.81
N ALA A 460 -11.14 17.06 -6.00
CA ALA A 460 -11.58 16.41 -4.75
C ALA A 460 -12.03 17.40 -3.67
N LYS A 461 -11.54 18.64 -3.68
CA LYS A 461 -12.02 19.73 -2.79
C LYS A 461 -13.30 20.40 -3.30
N GLY A 462 -13.69 20.18 -4.56
CA GLY A 462 -14.89 20.76 -5.19
C GLY A 462 -16.01 19.77 -5.50
N LEU A 463 -15.69 18.47 -5.62
CA LEU A 463 -16.64 17.38 -5.58
C LEU A 463 -16.92 17.03 -4.10
N PRO A 464 -18.16 16.68 -3.72
CA PRO A 464 -18.37 16.04 -2.41
C PRO A 464 -17.39 14.86 -2.32
N GLU A 465 -16.64 14.74 -1.22
CA GLU A 465 -15.65 13.68 -0.93
C GLU A 465 -16.03 12.40 -1.68
N SER A 466 -15.42 12.17 -2.85
CA SER A 466 -16.08 11.30 -3.82
C SER A 466 -15.92 9.86 -3.40
N LYS A 467 -17.03 9.12 -3.33
CA LYS A 467 -17.04 7.66 -3.15
C LYS A 467 -16.14 6.92 -4.15
N ALA A 468 -15.80 7.56 -5.26
CA ALA A 468 -14.98 7.00 -6.33
C ALA A 468 -13.48 7.28 -6.20
N GLN A 469 -12.67 6.28 -6.60
CA GLN A 469 -11.24 6.42 -6.87
C GLN A 469 -11.00 6.18 -8.37
N PRO A 470 -11.06 7.23 -9.20
CA PRO A 470 -11.10 7.09 -10.65
C PRO A 470 -9.76 6.61 -11.24
N PHE A 471 -8.64 6.96 -10.61
CA PHE A 471 -7.30 6.58 -11.06
C PHE A 471 -6.44 6.15 -9.87
N LYS A 472 -5.55 5.19 -10.11
CA LYS A 472 -4.60 4.67 -9.13
C LYS A 472 -3.18 4.87 -9.65
N VAL A 473 -2.29 5.33 -8.76
CA VAL A 473 -0.86 5.41 -9.02
C VAL A 473 -0.22 4.11 -8.55
N LEU A 474 0.73 3.58 -9.32
CA LEU A 474 1.53 2.45 -8.90
C LEU A 474 2.31 2.79 -7.64
N THR A 475 2.26 1.85 -6.72
CA THR A 475 3.15 1.86 -5.57
C THR A 475 4.57 1.51 -6.02
N PRO A 476 5.61 1.90 -5.27
CA PRO A 476 6.99 1.49 -5.56
C PRO A 476 7.11 -0.01 -5.81
N GLU A 477 6.41 -0.82 -5.02
CA GLU A 477 6.49 -2.27 -5.11
C GLU A 477 5.78 -2.80 -6.35
N GLN A 478 4.63 -2.21 -6.73
CA GLN A 478 4.01 -2.53 -8.01
C GLN A 478 4.87 -2.08 -9.20
N LEU A 479 5.56 -0.93 -9.11
CA LEU A 479 6.51 -0.48 -10.13
C LEU A 479 7.71 -1.44 -10.26
N HIS A 480 8.19 -1.99 -9.13
CA HIS A 480 9.19 -3.06 -9.11
C HIS A 480 8.71 -4.30 -9.86
N PHE A 481 7.52 -4.83 -9.51
CA PHE A 481 6.96 -6.02 -10.15
C PHE A 481 6.66 -5.80 -11.62
N LEU A 482 6.14 -4.62 -11.97
CA LEU A 482 5.93 -4.25 -13.37
C LEU A 482 7.26 -4.31 -14.12
N GLY A 483 8.32 -3.68 -13.61
CA GLY A 483 9.65 -3.75 -14.20
C GLY A 483 10.12 -5.19 -14.41
N LYS A 484 10.05 -6.01 -13.34
CA LYS A 484 10.39 -7.44 -13.39
C LYS A 484 9.58 -8.21 -14.43
N SER A 485 8.28 -7.92 -14.57
CA SER A 485 7.42 -8.56 -15.58
C SER A 485 7.71 -8.11 -17.02
N LEU A 486 8.28 -6.91 -17.19
CA LEU A 486 8.64 -6.36 -18.49
C LEU A 486 10.02 -6.86 -18.97
N VAL A 487 10.98 -7.10 -18.07
CA VAL A 487 12.36 -7.47 -18.45
C VAL A 487 12.84 -8.84 -17.95
N GLY A 488 12.04 -9.51 -17.12
CA GLY A 488 12.32 -10.84 -16.57
C GLY A 488 13.30 -10.87 -15.38
N GLU A 489 13.82 -9.72 -14.95
CA GLU A 489 14.81 -9.61 -13.88
C GLU A 489 14.46 -8.47 -12.90
N GLU A 490 15.04 -8.53 -11.70
CA GLU A 490 14.79 -7.54 -10.66
C GLU A 490 15.51 -6.22 -10.97
N TRP A 491 14.81 -5.11 -10.71
CA TRP A 491 15.44 -3.81 -10.72
C TRP A 491 16.38 -3.67 -9.51
N ALA A 492 17.65 -4.04 -9.73
CA ALA A 492 18.77 -3.85 -8.82
C ALA A 492 19.73 -2.81 -9.43
N GLY A 493 20.25 -1.89 -8.63
CA GLY A 493 21.06 -0.79 -9.15
C GLY A 493 22.31 -1.26 -9.89
N TYR A 494 22.55 -0.70 -11.08
CA TYR A 494 23.84 -0.76 -11.75
C TYR A 494 24.62 0.52 -11.40
N GLU A 495 25.51 0.45 -10.42
CA GLU A 495 26.59 1.44 -10.28
C GLU A 495 27.92 0.73 -10.06
N GLY A 496 28.85 1.01 -10.97
CA GLY A 496 30.17 0.42 -11.01
C GLY A 496 30.90 0.53 -9.67
N GLY A 497 31.17 -0.63 -9.06
CA GLY A 497 32.19 -0.78 -8.05
C GLY A 497 31.85 -0.19 -6.69
N GLN A 498 30.91 -0.81 -5.97
CA GLN A 498 31.13 -1.11 -4.56
C GLN A 498 30.70 -2.55 -4.27
N SER A 499 31.49 -3.17 -3.40
CA SER A 499 31.34 -4.52 -2.86
C SER A 499 30.03 -4.68 -2.07
N GLU A 500 28.91 -4.70 -2.76
CA GLU A 500 27.59 -5.04 -2.22
C GLU A 500 27.06 -6.26 -2.97
N PRO A 501 26.24 -7.14 -2.34
CA PRO A 501 25.60 -8.22 -3.07
C PRO A 501 24.80 -7.61 -4.23
N GLU A 502 25.05 -8.09 -5.43
CA GLU A 502 24.55 -7.63 -6.75
C GLU A 502 23.01 -7.63 -6.91
N VAL A 503 22.24 -7.64 -5.83
CA VAL A 503 20.79 -7.95 -5.80
C VAL A 503 20.09 -7.17 -4.68
N PHE A 504 20.20 -5.83 -4.64
CA PHE A 504 19.32 -5.03 -3.78
C PHE A 504 18.16 -4.46 -4.60
N PRO A 505 16.96 -5.06 -4.53
CA PRO A 505 15.81 -4.59 -5.27
C PRO A 505 15.32 -3.28 -4.66
N HIS A 506 15.72 -2.16 -5.26
CA HIS A 506 15.61 -0.82 -4.66
C HIS A 506 14.18 -0.42 -4.31
N LEU A 507 13.18 -0.94 -5.02
CA LEU A 507 11.77 -0.69 -4.73
C LEU A 507 11.07 -1.84 -3.99
N GLU A 508 11.68 -3.03 -3.89
CA GLU A 508 11.12 -4.17 -3.16
C GLU A 508 11.49 -4.17 -1.67
N TYR A 509 12.44 -3.37 -1.21
CA TYR A 509 12.73 -3.27 0.23
C TYR A 509 12.92 -1.82 0.65
N ASN A 510 12.97 -1.58 1.97
CA ASN A 510 12.99 -0.24 2.53
C ASN A 510 14.35 0.42 2.28
N THR A 511 14.46 1.07 1.12
CA THR A 511 15.59 1.90 0.71
C THR A 511 15.16 3.36 0.65
N GLY A 512 16.15 4.27 0.58
CA GLY A 512 15.88 5.67 0.27
C GLY A 512 15.18 5.86 -1.09
N VAL A 513 15.45 5.00 -2.07
CA VAL A 513 14.84 5.06 -3.41
C VAL A 513 13.36 4.68 -3.36
N LYS A 514 13.00 3.64 -2.60
CA LYS A 514 11.60 3.27 -2.36
C LYS A 514 10.83 4.39 -1.68
N VAL A 515 11.41 5.02 -0.66
CA VAL A 515 10.83 6.17 0.03
C VAL A 515 10.65 7.35 -0.94
N ALA A 516 11.65 7.62 -1.79
CA ALA A 516 11.60 8.65 -2.83
C ALA A 516 10.47 8.40 -3.84
N ALA A 517 10.19 7.14 -4.16
CA ALA A 517 9.04 6.72 -4.98
C ALA A 517 7.68 6.77 -4.24
N GLY A 518 7.60 7.36 -3.05
CA GLY A 518 6.35 7.44 -2.29
C GLY A 518 6.05 6.23 -1.40
N GLY A 519 7.00 5.30 -1.28
CA GLY A 519 6.97 4.22 -0.29
C GLY A 519 7.27 4.72 1.12
N TYR A 520 7.46 3.78 2.03
CA TYR A 520 7.72 4.08 3.43
C TYR A 520 8.77 3.12 3.99
N ASP A 521 9.49 3.55 5.01
CA ASP A 521 10.60 2.81 5.62
C ASP A 521 10.17 2.01 6.87
N GLY A 522 8.89 2.12 7.24
CA GLY A 522 8.30 1.44 8.37
C GLY A 522 8.71 2.02 9.72
N SER A 523 9.67 2.95 9.78
CA SER A 523 10.23 3.50 11.04
C SER A 523 9.85 4.96 11.25
N LEU A 524 10.18 5.83 10.29
CA LEU A 524 9.92 7.27 10.30
C LEU A 524 8.75 7.62 9.39
N ILE A 525 8.68 6.96 8.23
CA ILE A 525 7.57 7.10 7.30
C ILE A 525 6.68 5.87 7.50
N LEU A 526 5.42 6.12 7.86
CA LEU A 526 4.48 5.08 8.31
C LEU A 526 3.30 4.88 7.37
N LYS A 527 3.24 5.66 6.28
CA LYS A 527 2.19 5.60 5.28
C LYS A 527 2.81 5.82 3.91
N ARG A 528 2.43 5.00 2.94
CA ARG A 528 2.73 5.28 1.54
C ARG A 528 1.91 6.44 1.00
N ARG A 529 2.41 7.05 -0.06
CA ARG A 529 1.72 8.06 -0.84
C ARG A 529 1.11 7.42 -2.08
N TRP A 530 -0.10 7.84 -2.40
CA TRP A 530 -0.87 7.34 -3.54
C TRP A 530 -1.01 8.40 -4.65
N THR A 531 -0.18 9.44 -4.58
CA THR A 531 -0.18 10.56 -5.51
C THR A 531 1.18 10.68 -6.17
N VAL A 532 1.19 11.13 -7.43
CA VAL A 532 2.42 11.43 -8.15
C VAL A 532 3.10 12.63 -7.49
N THR A 533 4.38 12.49 -7.18
CA THR A 533 5.22 13.58 -6.65
C THR A 533 6.38 13.84 -7.60
N PRO A 534 6.99 15.04 -7.58
CA PRO A 534 8.19 15.30 -8.39
C PRO A 534 9.31 14.28 -8.12
N THR A 535 9.47 13.85 -6.87
CA THR A 535 10.46 12.83 -6.49
C THR A 535 10.11 11.45 -7.05
N PHE A 536 8.83 11.08 -7.09
CA PHE A 536 8.41 9.84 -7.75
C PHE A 536 8.78 9.84 -9.23
N MET A 537 8.58 10.97 -9.91
CA MET A 537 8.92 11.06 -11.33
C MET A 537 10.42 10.91 -11.60
N LEU A 538 11.29 11.50 -10.77
CA LEU A 538 12.74 11.27 -10.85
C LEU A 538 13.10 9.78 -10.69
N VAL A 539 12.38 9.05 -9.84
CA VAL A 539 12.59 7.60 -9.70
C VAL A 539 12.08 6.86 -10.94
N LEU A 540 10.93 7.26 -11.50
CA LEU A 540 10.37 6.67 -12.71
C LEU A 540 11.32 6.83 -13.91
N GLU A 541 11.91 8.00 -14.08
CA GLU A 541 12.90 8.27 -15.13
C GLU A 541 14.12 7.35 -15.00
N ARG A 542 14.70 7.28 -13.80
CA ARG A 542 15.87 6.42 -13.58
C ARG A 542 15.52 4.95 -13.76
N TRP A 543 14.31 4.55 -13.35
CA TRP A 543 13.79 3.21 -13.57
C TRP A 543 13.65 2.90 -15.07
N ALA A 544 13.11 3.84 -15.85
CA ALA A 544 12.93 3.70 -17.30
C ALA A 544 14.26 3.62 -18.05
N GLU A 545 15.23 4.48 -17.72
CA GLU A 545 16.58 4.47 -18.29
C GLU A 545 17.27 3.11 -18.10
N VAL A 546 17.25 2.59 -16.86
CA VAL A 546 17.88 1.31 -16.53
C VAL A 546 17.17 0.15 -17.24
N LEU A 547 15.83 0.14 -17.25
CA LEU A 547 15.08 -0.92 -17.93
C LEU A 547 15.28 -0.90 -19.44
N ALA A 548 15.29 0.27 -20.07
CA ALA A 548 15.55 0.40 -21.50
C ALA A 548 16.96 -0.13 -21.86
N GLU A 549 17.96 0.20 -21.04
CA GLU A 549 19.32 -0.34 -21.20
C GLU A 549 19.34 -1.87 -21.05
N ASP A 550 18.66 -2.44 -20.06
CA ASP A 550 18.61 -3.89 -19.84
C ASP A 550 17.91 -4.62 -20.99
N ILE A 551 16.79 -4.10 -21.50
CA ILE A 551 16.10 -4.64 -22.68
C ILE A 551 17.04 -4.61 -23.89
N TYR A 552 17.70 -3.48 -24.12
CA TYR A 552 18.66 -3.35 -25.21
C TYR A 552 19.80 -4.37 -25.09
N ARG A 553 20.43 -4.48 -23.91
CA ARG A 553 21.54 -5.40 -23.66
C ARG A 553 21.11 -6.86 -23.88
N LYS A 554 19.95 -7.27 -23.40
CA LYS A 554 19.46 -8.66 -23.48
C LYS A 554 18.92 -9.02 -24.86
N GLU A 555 17.92 -8.28 -25.34
CA GLU A 555 17.16 -8.66 -26.53
C GLU A 555 17.79 -8.18 -27.83
N LEU A 556 18.48 -7.03 -27.82
CA LEU A 556 19.00 -6.41 -29.06
C LEU A 556 20.51 -6.64 -29.24
N ARG A 557 21.30 -6.64 -28.16
CA ARG A 557 22.75 -6.83 -28.19
C ARG A 557 23.15 -8.30 -28.05
N ASN A 558 22.85 -8.93 -26.91
CA ASN A 558 23.32 -10.28 -26.57
C ASN A 558 22.52 -11.40 -27.26
N SER A 559 21.41 -11.06 -27.94
CA SER A 559 20.57 -11.95 -28.74
C SER A 559 20.08 -13.19 -27.96
N VAL A 560 19.17 -12.98 -27.01
CA VAL A 560 18.42 -14.09 -26.37
C VAL A 560 17.53 -14.84 -27.37
N PRO A 561 17.27 -16.15 -27.16
CA PRO A 561 16.35 -16.95 -27.98
C PRO A 561 14.97 -16.29 -28.13
N TRP A 562 14.34 -16.44 -29.30
CA TRP A 562 13.06 -15.78 -29.61
C TRP A 562 11.94 -16.09 -28.61
N GLY A 563 11.86 -17.34 -28.14
CA GLY A 563 10.86 -17.76 -27.15
C GLY A 563 11.06 -17.12 -25.76
N GLU A 564 12.27 -16.69 -25.45
CA GLU A 564 12.66 -16.08 -24.17
C GLU A 564 12.56 -14.55 -24.20
N ARG A 565 12.46 -13.93 -25.38
CA ARG A 565 12.23 -12.48 -25.50
C ARG A 565 10.95 -12.11 -24.81
N VAL A 566 10.92 -10.99 -24.12
CA VAL A 566 9.77 -10.49 -23.41
C VAL A 566 9.21 -9.30 -24.17
N VAL A 567 10.03 -8.31 -24.53
CA VAL A 567 9.58 -7.02 -25.09
C VAL A 567 9.43 -7.04 -26.60
N PHE A 568 10.41 -7.56 -27.34
CA PHE A 568 10.38 -7.67 -28.80
C PHE A 568 9.83 -9.03 -29.23
N LYS A 569 8.54 -9.06 -29.60
CA LYS A 569 7.78 -10.28 -29.93
C LYS A 569 7.35 -10.37 -31.40
N VAL A 570 7.44 -9.27 -32.14
CA VAL A 570 7.00 -9.16 -33.54
C VAL A 570 8.20 -8.97 -34.47
N ILE A 571 9.22 -8.25 -34.02
CA ILE A 571 10.43 -7.93 -34.78
C ILE A 571 11.70 -8.33 -34.01
N THR A 572 12.82 -8.47 -34.71
CA THR A 572 14.13 -8.75 -34.10
C THR A 572 14.80 -7.50 -33.53
N GLY A 573 14.37 -6.31 -33.97
CA GLY A 573 14.93 -5.01 -33.64
C GLY A 573 16.17 -4.67 -34.46
N LYS A 574 16.44 -5.41 -35.53
CA LYS A 574 17.56 -5.21 -36.48
C LYS A 574 17.07 -4.86 -37.89
N GLU A 575 15.76 -4.84 -38.09
CA GLU A 575 15.12 -4.54 -39.36
C GLU A 575 15.40 -3.09 -39.77
N ASP A 576 15.39 -2.88 -41.09
CA ASP A 576 15.35 -1.55 -41.68
C ASP A 576 14.00 -0.88 -41.35
N PRO A 577 13.97 0.27 -40.65
CA PRO A 577 12.72 0.91 -40.26
C PRO A 577 11.75 1.19 -41.41
N ILE A 578 12.27 1.55 -42.58
CA ILE A 578 11.47 1.91 -43.75
C ILE A 578 10.90 0.65 -44.41
N GLU A 579 11.72 -0.38 -44.58
CA GLU A 579 11.29 -1.62 -45.24
C GLU A 579 10.32 -2.44 -44.37
N ALA A 580 10.49 -2.40 -43.04
CA ALA A 580 9.73 -3.19 -42.08
C ALA A 580 8.61 -2.40 -41.37
N GLU A 581 8.23 -1.22 -41.87
CA GLU A 581 7.24 -0.32 -41.26
C GLU A 581 5.99 -1.04 -40.71
N PRO A 582 5.29 -1.92 -41.46
CA PRO A 582 4.06 -2.53 -40.95
C PRO A 582 4.27 -3.44 -39.74
N SER A 583 5.42 -4.12 -39.66
CA SER A 583 5.73 -5.03 -38.54
C SER A 583 6.26 -4.25 -37.34
N ILE A 584 7.01 -3.18 -37.57
CA ILE A 584 7.46 -2.25 -36.53
C ILE A 584 6.27 -1.56 -35.86
N LYS A 585 5.33 -1.05 -36.65
CA LYS A 585 4.11 -0.45 -36.13
C LYS A 585 3.27 -1.42 -35.29
N ARG A 586 3.18 -2.69 -35.70
CA ARG A 586 2.57 -3.74 -34.87
C ARG A 586 3.34 -4.03 -33.58
N GLN A 587 4.66 -4.01 -33.60
CA GLN A 587 5.47 -4.11 -32.38
C GLN A 587 5.16 -2.97 -31.42
N ILE A 588 5.12 -1.72 -31.91
CA ILE A 588 4.80 -0.53 -31.10
C ILE A 588 3.39 -0.64 -30.52
N ALA A 589 2.39 -1.01 -31.33
CA ALA A 589 1.02 -1.20 -30.83
C ALA A 589 0.94 -2.24 -29.70
N SER A 590 1.72 -3.32 -29.78
CA SER A 590 1.80 -4.32 -28.70
C SER A 590 2.40 -3.74 -27.40
N TRP A 591 3.27 -2.74 -27.50
CA TRP A 591 3.82 -2.04 -26.33
C TRP A 591 2.80 -1.12 -25.65
N PHE A 592 1.87 -0.50 -26.38
CA PHE A 592 0.77 0.25 -25.73
C PHE A 592 -0.08 -0.65 -24.84
N LEU A 593 -0.44 -1.84 -25.32
CA LEU A 593 -1.18 -2.81 -24.52
C LEU A 593 -0.33 -3.26 -23.32
N ARG A 594 0.94 -3.54 -23.55
CA ARG A 594 1.82 -4.10 -22.53
C ARG A 594 2.28 -3.10 -21.47
N PHE A 595 2.59 -1.86 -21.84
CA PHE A 595 3.10 -0.84 -20.93
C PHE A 595 1.96 -0.07 -20.26
N TYR A 596 0.90 0.23 -21.01
CA TYR A 596 -0.19 1.11 -20.56
C TYR A 596 -1.52 0.39 -20.38
N GLY A 597 -1.69 -0.84 -20.88
CA GLY A 597 -3.00 -1.49 -20.93
C GLY A 597 -3.94 -0.82 -21.93
N GLU A 598 -3.40 -0.28 -23.03
CA GLU A 598 -4.19 0.45 -24.04
C GLU A 598 -4.15 -0.31 -25.38
N THR A 599 -5.33 -0.61 -25.94
CA THR A 599 -5.41 -1.16 -27.29
C THR A 599 -5.45 -0.01 -28.29
N VAL A 600 -4.45 0.07 -29.17
CA VAL A 600 -4.33 1.10 -30.22
C VAL A 600 -4.27 0.48 -31.60
N ASP A 601 -4.71 1.22 -32.62
CA ASP A 601 -4.55 0.80 -34.02
C ASP A 601 -3.06 0.89 -34.41
N PRO A 602 -2.42 -0.20 -34.90
CA PRO A 602 -1.06 -0.15 -35.42
C PRO A 602 -0.81 0.93 -36.47
N PHE A 603 -1.83 1.39 -37.19
CA PHE A 603 -1.70 2.44 -38.19
C PHE A 603 -2.36 3.76 -37.76
N GLY A 604 -2.70 3.87 -36.47
CA GLY A 604 -3.23 5.07 -35.84
C GLY A 604 -2.16 6.12 -35.54
N PRO A 605 -2.60 7.34 -35.15
CA PRO A 605 -1.69 8.46 -34.87
C PRO A 605 -0.74 8.20 -33.70
N GLU A 606 -1.20 7.52 -32.64
CA GLU A 606 -0.37 7.25 -31.44
C GLU A 606 0.83 6.36 -31.77
N VAL A 607 0.64 5.38 -32.65
CA VAL A 607 1.70 4.49 -33.11
C VAL A 607 2.60 5.19 -34.13
N GLN A 608 2.02 6.06 -34.97
CA GLN A 608 2.76 6.86 -35.93
C GLN A 608 3.78 7.78 -35.23
N GLU A 609 3.38 8.46 -34.16
CA GLU A 609 4.27 9.35 -33.40
C GLU A 609 5.53 8.61 -32.87
N ILE A 610 5.35 7.41 -32.30
CA ILE A 610 6.47 6.60 -31.81
C ILE A 610 7.33 6.05 -32.95
N TYR A 611 6.71 5.74 -34.10
CA TYR A 611 7.45 5.30 -35.28
C TYR A 611 8.29 6.43 -35.88
N ASP A 612 7.78 7.67 -35.91
CA ASP A 612 8.52 8.85 -36.37
C ASP A 612 9.72 9.16 -35.45
N LEU A 613 9.57 8.93 -34.14
CA LEU A 613 10.67 9.00 -33.18
C LEU A 613 11.78 7.96 -33.49
N LEU A 614 11.41 6.72 -33.83
CA LEU A 614 12.37 5.71 -34.27
C LEU A 614 13.12 6.15 -35.54
N LEU A 615 12.41 6.73 -36.52
CA LEU A 615 13.04 7.24 -37.75
C LEU A 615 14.03 8.36 -37.45
N THR A 616 13.70 9.24 -36.50
CA THR A 616 14.57 10.33 -36.07
C THR A 616 15.86 9.79 -35.46
N TYR A 617 15.77 8.95 -34.42
CA TYR A 617 16.96 8.37 -33.76
C TYR A 617 17.79 7.46 -34.66
N SER A 618 17.17 6.80 -35.64
CA SER A 618 17.88 5.96 -36.61
C SER A 618 18.49 6.75 -37.77
N GLY A 619 18.27 8.07 -37.85
CA GLY A 619 18.78 8.93 -38.92
C GLY A 619 18.10 8.70 -40.27
N ARG A 620 16.81 8.32 -40.27
CA ARG A 620 16.03 7.87 -41.45
C ARG A 620 14.81 8.75 -41.74
N ASN A 621 14.82 10.02 -41.32
CA ASN A 621 13.70 10.94 -41.51
C ASN A 621 13.30 11.12 -42.98
N GLN A 622 12.00 11.04 -43.25
CA GLN A 622 11.43 11.29 -44.58
C GLN A 622 11.42 12.79 -44.86
N GLY A 623 12.40 13.31 -45.60
CA GLY A 623 12.33 14.68 -46.13
C GLY A 623 13.65 15.39 -46.39
N GLU A 624 14.78 14.93 -45.85
CA GLU A 624 16.07 15.57 -46.12
C GLU A 624 16.77 14.90 -47.30
N GLU A 625 16.91 15.67 -48.39
CA GLU A 625 17.85 15.35 -49.46
C GLU A 625 19.23 15.07 -48.85
N LYS A 626 19.92 14.06 -49.39
CA LYS A 626 21.29 13.68 -49.04
C LYS A 626 22.26 14.86 -49.29
N THR A 627 22.30 15.84 -48.40
CA THR A 627 23.19 16.99 -48.49
C THR A 627 23.80 17.30 -47.13
N ASP A 628 24.46 16.31 -46.52
CA ASP A 628 25.83 16.49 -46.02
C ASP A 628 26.35 15.18 -45.42
N SER A 629 27.66 14.99 -45.56
CA SER A 629 28.42 13.76 -45.30
C SER A 629 28.58 13.37 -43.82
N HIS A 630 27.67 13.80 -42.94
CA HIS A 630 27.79 13.66 -41.48
C HIS A 630 26.63 12.93 -40.78
N HIS A 631 25.66 12.36 -41.51
CA HIS A 631 24.68 11.47 -40.87
C HIS A 631 25.38 10.17 -40.44
N VAL A 632 25.66 10.08 -39.14
CA VAL A 632 26.06 8.84 -38.49
C VAL A 632 24.91 7.87 -38.71
N ASN A 633 25.16 6.78 -39.45
CA ASN A 633 24.20 5.68 -39.57
C ASN A 633 24.13 5.00 -38.19
N THR A 634 23.26 5.52 -37.33
CA THR A 634 23.10 5.03 -35.96
C THR A 634 22.55 3.62 -36.05
N ASP A 635 23.18 2.70 -35.33
CA ASP A 635 22.68 1.34 -35.20
C ASP A 635 21.22 1.37 -34.73
N VAL A 636 20.28 0.83 -35.52
CA VAL A 636 18.84 0.86 -35.23
C VAL A 636 18.54 0.27 -33.84
N ARG A 637 19.40 -0.61 -33.33
CA ARG A 637 19.27 -1.15 -31.97
C ARG A 637 19.46 -0.09 -30.89
N VAL A 638 20.32 0.90 -31.12
CA VAL A 638 20.51 2.05 -30.21
C VAL A 638 19.31 3.00 -30.30
N ALA A 639 18.78 3.22 -31.50
CA ALA A 639 17.54 3.99 -31.66
C ALA A 639 16.37 3.36 -30.87
N TRP A 640 16.28 2.03 -30.85
CA TRP A 640 15.30 1.32 -30.04
C TRP A 640 15.46 1.53 -28.53
N GLN A 641 16.68 1.70 -28.02
CA GLN A 641 16.90 1.99 -26.60
C GLN A 641 16.24 3.33 -26.22
N HIS A 642 16.42 4.37 -27.04
CA HIS A 642 15.82 5.68 -26.79
C HIS A 642 14.29 5.67 -26.91
N VAL A 643 13.75 4.98 -27.91
CA VAL A 643 12.30 4.81 -28.04
C VAL A 643 11.70 4.12 -26.82
N LEU A 644 12.37 3.07 -26.31
CA LEU A 644 11.95 2.39 -25.08
C LEU A 644 12.02 3.31 -23.86
N GLU A 645 13.09 4.08 -23.71
CA GLU A 645 13.23 5.04 -22.62
C GLU A 645 12.08 6.06 -22.61
N VAL A 646 11.76 6.64 -23.77
CA VAL A 646 10.64 7.60 -23.91
C VAL A 646 9.30 6.98 -23.53
N MET A 647 9.01 5.76 -23.99
CA MET A 647 7.77 5.07 -23.62
C MET A 647 7.74 4.67 -22.14
N LEU A 648 8.85 4.20 -21.57
CA LEU A 648 8.91 3.78 -20.17
C LEU A 648 8.89 4.97 -19.20
N CYS A 649 9.31 6.17 -19.64
CA CYS A 649 9.20 7.42 -18.88
C CYS A 649 7.78 8.01 -18.88
N ASP A 650 6.87 7.54 -19.73
CA ASP A 650 5.51 8.05 -19.80
C ASP A 650 4.74 7.77 -18.48
N PRO A 651 4.18 8.79 -17.80
CA PRO A 651 3.41 8.61 -16.56
C PRO A 651 2.25 7.60 -16.64
N ARG A 652 1.74 7.30 -17.85
CA ARG A 652 0.73 6.26 -18.08
C ARG A 652 1.21 4.88 -17.64
N ILE A 653 2.51 4.61 -17.66
CA ILE A 653 3.04 3.33 -17.16
C ILE A 653 2.77 3.15 -15.67
N ALA A 654 2.73 4.27 -14.94
CA ALA A 654 2.57 4.34 -13.50
C ALA A 654 1.13 4.59 -13.05
N THR A 655 0.15 4.58 -13.96
CA THR A 655 -1.26 4.85 -13.63
C THR A 655 -2.21 3.83 -14.24
N TYR A 656 -3.29 3.50 -13.53
CA TYR A 656 -4.31 2.51 -13.94
C TYR A 656 -5.67 2.70 -13.26
#